data_AF-A0A8B8AJH7-F1
#
_entry.id   AF-A0A8B8AJH7-F1
#
_cell.length_a   1.000
_cell.length_b   1.000
_cell.length_c   1.000
_cell.angle_alpha   90.00
_cell.angle_beta   90.00
_cell.angle_gamma   90.00
#
_symmetry.space_group_name_H-M   'P 1'
#
loop_
_entity.id
_entity.type
_entity.pdbx_description
1 polymer ?
#
loop_
_entity_poly.entity_id
_entity_poly.type
_entity_poly.pdbx_seq_one_letter_code
_entity_poly.pdbx_strand_id
1 'polypeptide(L)'
;MIYKFPSLTEHTNARGNYQGSYHSAVQHHYRYLRINDFAMSKTMDDRARIAAFVARTVAVMYGKRTAEQVRPLLKDPKMLKIFHKAFLPYCYEEPRCDVGYPYRLTCGACNNLRHPLLGKAFTVYRRIVPSNYEDGIEMPRTKSMDGHPLPSARRVSNVVHNSNNQVQVSARFTPYLTHFGQFLDHDISSTPIMTDSDENIIEDCCIHPNRIECFNIGIADDDPFFTNPTQKCMHFVRSDIGPVPKCDTGVRQQQNQRSSFIDGSAIYGFNTAKENSLREKRGGLLRVSTHHSYRPGVLPEGDDTQCENGHNGMLSQSPVNHCFDAGDHRHTESPLLAVVHIMFLRRHNLIAEALQRATGITDDEVLFQETKRIIVAELNHITYNEYLPDIMAPEFINYFGLRSTTPGHHTVYDPTVDPRAINSFAAAAYRFGHSFVQSVVGQDNGRSINEDPLRNNFDNPTIINFPQNGGCEYVASWMANTGKSDMDRFVTSDLRNHLFDASPTGSAAKSPGATLSLDLVALNIQRGRDHGLPAYNVFRQWCGRPKAEHFGTWALGLVDHDEQSAATLQSIYRHPDDIDLFAGALSEKNLGTSLMGPTFSCIIGFQFNRLKYGDRFWYENKFPHTGFTEDQVMEIKKATMSKIMCSTLVHGAVPVIQPLLFRRQTAPGNGPISCNRLLGRSSVLGFNIEPFARELRNIGGRRHHPESSANWNDPTLSLPGQTGAQVY
;
A
#
# COMPACT_ATOMS: atom_id res chain seq x y z
N MET A 1 15.61 13.82 -32.31
CA MET A 1 15.15 12.42 -32.43
C MET A 1 14.68 11.98 -31.06
N ILE A 2 13.36 11.81 -30.92
CA ILE A 2 12.69 11.53 -29.64
C ILE A 2 12.74 10.01 -29.44
N TYR A 3 13.49 9.54 -28.44
CA TYR A 3 13.41 8.15 -28.01
C TYR A 3 12.03 7.95 -27.34
N LYS A 4 11.10 7.34 -28.08
CA LYS A 4 9.91 6.73 -27.47
C LYS A 4 10.40 5.53 -26.66
N PHE A 5 10.21 5.57 -25.34
CA PHE A 5 10.24 4.36 -24.53
C PHE A 5 9.15 3.40 -25.06
N PRO A 6 9.47 2.16 -25.42
CA PRO A 6 8.45 1.18 -25.77
C PRO A 6 7.56 0.95 -24.54
N SER A 7 6.24 0.98 -24.73
CA SER A 7 5.31 0.42 -23.75
C SER A 7 5.61 -1.07 -23.64
N LEU A 8 6.00 -1.53 -22.46
CA LEU A 8 6.13 -2.95 -22.15
C LEU A 8 4.71 -3.54 -22.13
N THR A 9 4.26 -4.12 -23.24
CA THR A 9 3.07 -4.98 -23.22
C THR A 9 3.49 -6.31 -22.57
N GLU A 10 2.67 -6.83 -21.65
CA GLU A 10 2.92 -8.03 -20.82
C GLU A 10 3.19 -9.32 -21.60
N HIS A 11 3.07 -9.31 -22.92
CA HIS A 11 3.51 -10.41 -23.75
C HIS A 11 4.96 -10.29 -24.16
N THR A 12 5.71 -9.25 -23.81
CA THR A 12 7.10 -9.13 -24.19
C THR A 12 8.02 -8.98 -22.99
N ASN A 13 9.10 -9.78 -22.94
CA ASN A 13 10.15 -9.53 -21.96
C ASN A 13 10.75 -8.14 -22.15
N ALA A 14 11.62 -7.68 -21.24
CA ALA A 14 12.30 -6.40 -21.35
C ALA A 14 13.13 -6.20 -22.64
N ARG A 15 13.28 -7.25 -23.47
CA ARG A 15 13.93 -7.24 -24.80
C ARG A 15 12.95 -7.30 -25.98
N GLY A 16 11.63 -7.25 -25.76
CA GLY A 16 10.62 -7.23 -26.81
C GLY A 16 10.18 -8.61 -27.35
N ASN A 17 10.53 -9.73 -26.69
CA ASN A 17 10.21 -11.08 -27.17
C ASN A 17 8.87 -11.60 -26.65
N TYR A 18 8.00 -12.08 -27.55
CA TYR A 18 6.69 -12.63 -27.22
C TYR A 18 6.76 -13.85 -26.25
N GLN A 19 6.20 -13.75 -25.05
CA GLN A 19 6.03 -14.83 -24.07
C GLN A 19 4.53 -15.14 -23.94
N GLY A 20 4.14 -16.36 -24.34
CA GLY A 20 2.73 -16.76 -24.44
C GLY A 20 1.97 -16.81 -23.10
N SER A 21 0.66 -17.11 -23.15
CA SER A 21 -0.28 -17.06 -22.01
C SER A 21 0.22 -17.78 -20.74
N TYR A 22 0.28 -17.03 -19.65
CA TYR A 22 0.73 -17.44 -18.32
C TYR A 22 -0.42 -18.09 -17.50
N HIS A 23 -0.17 -18.60 -16.27
CA HIS A 23 -1.25 -19.06 -15.38
C HIS A 23 -1.99 -17.84 -14.79
N SER A 24 -3.29 -17.69 -15.05
CA SER A 24 -4.01 -16.43 -14.77
C SER A 24 -3.95 -15.97 -13.31
N ALA A 25 -4.11 -16.87 -12.33
CA ALA A 25 -3.96 -16.50 -10.91
C ALA A 25 -2.56 -15.94 -10.58
N VAL A 26 -1.52 -16.43 -11.25
CA VAL A 26 -0.13 -15.95 -11.09
C VAL A 26 0.04 -14.61 -11.78
N GLN A 27 -0.52 -14.42 -12.97
CA GLN A 27 -0.50 -13.13 -13.67
C GLN A 27 -1.17 -12.03 -12.87
N HIS A 28 -2.37 -12.29 -12.33
CA HIS A 28 -3.03 -11.34 -11.45
C HIS A 28 -2.12 -10.99 -10.27
N HIS A 29 -1.64 -11.99 -9.52
CA HIS A 29 -0.76 -11.75 -8.38
C HIS A 29 0.51 -10.96 -8.76
N TYR A 30 1.09 -11.23 -9.94
CA TYR A 30 2.19 -10.45 -10.47
C TYR A 30 1.79 -9.00 -10.74
N ARG A 31 0.65 -8.72 -11.39
CA ARG A 31 0.17 -7.35 -11.63
C ARG A 31 0.06 -6.54 -10.33
N TYR A 32 -0.38 -7.16 -9.24
CA TYR A 32 -0.50 -6.52 -7.92
C TYR A 32 0.82 -6.30 -7.18
N LEU A 33 1.84 -7.09 -7.50
CA LEU A 33 3.17 -7.00 -6.91
C LEU A 33 4.22 -6.54 -7.92
N ARG A 34 3.77 -5.96 -9.04
CA ARG A 34 4.62 -5.68 -10.19
C ARG A 34 5.68 -4.66 -9.84
N ILE A 35 6.77 -4.72 -10.59
CA ILE A 35 7.85 -3.75 -10.49
C ILE A 35 7.48 -2.51 -11.30
N ASN A 36 7.36 -1.36 -10.63
CA ASN A 36 6.96 -0.13 -11.32
C ASN A 36 8.11 0.64 -11.98
N ASP A 37 9.34 0.37 -11.55
CA ASP A 37 10.56 0.90 -12.15
C ASP A 37 11.58 -0.23 -12.18
N PHE A 38 11.61 -0.93 -13.31
CA PHE A 38 12.38 -2.16 -13.44
C PHE A 38 13.87 -1.93 -13.26
N ALA A 39 14.41 -0.89 -13.91
CA ALA A 39 15.83 -0.56 -13.83
C ALA A 39 16.25 -0.25 -12.39
N MET A 40 15.45 0.56 -11.68
CA MET A 40 15.73 0.88 -10.27
C MET A 40 15.63 -0.37 -9.39
N SER A 41 14.55 -1.13 -9.51
CA SER A 41 14.31 -2.35 -8.72
C SER A 41 15.44 -3.36 -8.87
N LYS A 42 15.79 -3.70 -10.12
CA LYS A 42 16.85 -4.64 -10.44
C LYS A 42 18.19 -4.17 -9.89
N THR A 43 18.51 -2.89 -10.07
CA THR A 43 19.76 -2.34 -9.55
C THR A 43 19.84 -2.48 -8.03
N MET A 44 18.76 -2.20 -7.30
CA MET A 44 18.73 -2.33 -5.84
C MET A 44 18.80 -3.79 -5.40
N ASP A 45 18.08 -4.66 -6.08
CA ASP A 45 18.04 -6.09 -5.77
C ASP A 45 19.40 -6.76 -6.01
N ASP A 46 20.06 -6.50 -7.15
CA ASP A 46 21.40 -7.00 -7.46
C ASP A 46 22.43 -6.56 -6.39
N ARG A 47 22.43 -5.27 -6.03
CA ARG A 47 23.30 -4.72 -4.98
C ARG A 47 23.10 -5.45 -3.64
N ALA A 48 21.85 -5.68 -3.26
CA ALA A 48 21.51 -6.34 -2.00
C ALA A 48 21.80 -7.85 -2.01
N ARG A 49 21.60 -8.53 -3.14
CA ARG A 49 21.90 -9.96 -3.30
C ARG A 49 23.38 -10.25 -3.16
N ILE A 50 24.25 -9.43 -3.77
CA ILE A 50 25.71 -9.57 -3.61
C ILE A 50 26.09 -9.41 -2.12
N ALA A 51 25.52 -8.42 -1.44
CA ALA A 51 25.73 -8.17 -0.01
C ALA A 51 25.32 -9.38 0.87
N ALA A 52 24.15 -9.97 0.62
CA ALA A 52 23.66 -11.14 1.33
C ALA A 52 24.48 -12.40 1.04
N PHE A 53 24.86 -12.61 -0.22
CA PHE A 53 25.73 -13.72 -0.62
C PHE A 53 27.07 -13.67 0.12
N VAL A 54 27.73 -12.51 0.16
CA VAL A 54 29.01 -12.37 0.89
C VAL A 54 28.83 -12.58 2.39
N ALA A 55 27.79 -12.01 3.00
CA ALA A 55 27.52 -12.22 4.43
C ALA A 55 27.38 -13.71 4.77
N ARG A 56 26.67 -14.47 3.92
CA ARG A 56 26.51 -15.93 4.08
C ARG A 56 27.80 -16.70 3.86
N THR A 57 28.56 -16.37 2.81
CA THR A 57 29.85 -17.00 2.54
C THR A 57 30.81 -16.79 3.70
N VAL A 58 30.85 -15.58 4.27
CA VAL A 58 31.66 -15.28 5.45
C VAL A 58 31.18 -16.06 6.68
N ALA A 59 29.88 -16.12 6.94
CA ALA A 59 29.36 -16.95 8.02
C ALA A 59 29.82 -18.41 7.92
N VAL A 60 29.73 -18.99 6.72
CA VAL A 60 30.19 -20.36 6.44
C VAL A 60 31.70 -20.51 6.66
N MET A 61 32.53 -19.58 6.19
CA MET A 61 33.99 -19.60 6.41
C MET A 61 34.38 -19.58 7.89
N TYR A 62 33.61 -18.88 8.73
CA TYR A 62 33.82 -18.82 10.18
C TYR A 62 33.11 -19.95 10.95
N GLY A 63 32.58 -20.95 10.25
CA GLY A 63 31.88 -22.10 10.84
C GLY A 63 30.57 -21.73 11.55
N LYS A 64 29.97 -20.57 11.22
CA LYS A 64 28.70 -20.10 11.79
C LYS A 64 27.58 -20.54 10.86
N ARG A 65 26.62 -21.30 11.40
CA ARG A 65 25.52 -21.89 10.60
C ARG A 65 24.12 -21.55 11.12
N THR A 66 24.00 -21.13 12.37
CA THR A 66 22.73 -20.76 13.01
C THR A 66 22.62 -19.25 13.15
N ALA A 67 21.38 -18.73 13.20
CA ALA A 67 21.16 -17.30 13.41
C ALA A 67 21.86 -16.78 14.69
N GLU A 68 21.88 -17.55 15.77
CA GLU A 68 22.53 -17.22 17.04
C GLU A 68 24.05 -17.06 16.88
N GLN A 69 24.65 -17.85 15.98
CA GLN A 69 26.07 -17.81 15.67
C GLN A 69 26.44 -16.69 14.68
N VAL A 70 25.55 -16.40 13.73
CA VAL A 70 25.79 -15.41 12.66
C VAL A 70 25.54 -13.98 13.13
N ARG A 71 24.51 -13.73 13.93
CA ARG A 71 24.15 -12.38 14.39
C ARG A 71 25.30 -11.64 15.11
N PRO A 72 26.09 -12.26 16.00
CA PRO A 72 27.24 -11.59 16.62
C PRO A 72 28.33 -11.24 15.60
N LEU A 73 28.58 -12.13 14.62
CA LEU A 73 29.58 -11.91 13.57
C LEU A 73 29.23 -10.70 12.71
N LEU A 74 27.96 -10.56 12.31
CA LEU A 74 27.49 -9.42 11.51
C LEU A 74 27.47 -8.09 12.29
N LYS A 75 27.55 -8.14 13.62
CA LYS A 75 27.64 -6.96 14.49
C LYS A 75 29.08 -6.63 14.89
N ASP A 76 30.05 -7.47 14.53
CA ASP A 76 31.45 -7.23 14.85
C ASP A 76 31.96 -5.95 14.16
N PRO A 77 32.53 -4.96 14.89
CA PRO A 77 32.95 -3.69 14.31
C PRO A 77 34.01 -3.82 13.20
N LYS A 78 34.90 -4.82 13.28
CA LYS A 78 35.91 -5.06 12.26
C LYS A 78 35.27 -5.61 11.00
N MET A 79 34.35 -6.58 11.15
CA MET A 79 33.56 -7.12 10.04
C MET A 79 32.71 -6.04 9.37
N LEU A 80 32.02 -5.21 10.15
CA LEU A 80 31.23 -4.08 9.63
C LEU A 80 32.09 -3.10 8.83
N LYS A 81 33.30 -2.78 9.31
CA LYS A 81 34.23 -1.89 8.59
C LYS A 81 34.70 -2.49 7.26
N ILE A 82 35.00 -3.80 7.24
CA ILE A 82 35.38 -4.52 6.01
C ILE A 82 34.21 -4.54 5.03
N PHE A 83 33.02 -4.90 5.52
CA PHE A 83 31.80 -4.96 4.73
C PHE A 83 31.49 -3.60 4.13
N HIS A 84 31.43 -2.55 4.95
CA HIS A 84 31.18 -1.19 4.50
C HIS A 84 32.19 -0.75 3.42
N LYS A 85 33.50 -1.02 3.59
CA LYS A 85 34.51 -0.69 2.59
C LYS A 85 34.27 -1.43 1.26
N ALA A 86 33.93 -2.72 1.32
CA ALA A 86 33.67 -3.53 0.14
C ALA A 86 32.37 -3.13 -0.58
N PHE A 87 31.36 -2.71 0.18
CA PHE A 87 30.01 -2.48 -0.32
C PHE A 87 29.66 -1.02 -0.58
N LEU A 88 30.55 -0.08 -0.26
CA LEU A 88 30.35 1.35 -0.52
C LEU A 88 29.95 1.66 -1.98
N PRO A 89 30.52 1.02 -3.04
CA PRO A 89 30.10 1.27 -4.42
C PRO A 89 28.67 0.81 -4.76
N TYR A 90 28.08 -0.05 -3.91
CA TYR A 90 26.74 -0.61 -4.08
C TYR A 90 25.70 0.12 -3.20
N CYS A 91 26.10 1.21 -2.55
CA CYS A 91 25.24 2.02 -1.71
C CYS A 91 24.32 2.96 -2.49
N TYR A 92 23.29 3.46 -1.81
CA TYR A 92 22.52 4.59 -2.30
C TYR A 92 23.41 5.84 -2.40
N GLU A 93 23.23 6.57 -3.48
CA GLU A 93 23.75 7.92 -3.58
C GLU A 93 22.82 8.87 -2.82
N GLU A 94 23.39 9.73 -1.98
CA GLU A 94 22.60 10.75 -1.28
C GLU A 94 22.31 11.91 -2.24
N PRO A 95 21.03 12.24 -2.49
CA PRO A 95 20.68 13.38 -3.32
C PRO A 95 21.05 14.70 -2.63
N ARG A 96 21.45 15.72 -3.41
CA ARG A 96 21.59 17.08 -2.87
C ARG A 96 20.21 17.71 -2.78
N CYS A 97 19.92 18.30 -1.62
CA CYS A 97 18.62 18.91 -1.36
C CYS A 97 18.66 20.42 -1.50
N ASP A 98 17.71 20.96 -2.25
CA ASP A 98 17.39 22.39 -2.20
C ASP A 98 16.48 22.67 -1.00
N VAL A 99 17.01 23.41 -0.02
CA VAL A 99 16.29 23.78 1.20
C VAL A 99 15.20 24.82 0.94
N GLY A 100 15.31 25.59 -0.14
CA GLY A 100 14.35 26.60 -0.57
C GLY A 100 13.22 26.03 -1.43
N TYR A 101 13.33 24.78 -1.90
CA TYR A 101 12.32 24.17 -2.75
C TYR A 101 11.01 23.94 -1.98
N PRO A 102 9.88 24.49 -2.46
CA PRO A 102 8.65 24.56 -1.67
C PRO A 102 7.75 23.32 -1.81
N TYR A 103 8.06 22.41 -2.74
CA TYR A 103 7.25 21.23 -3.03
C TYR A 103 7.96 19.93 -2.64
N ARG A 104 7.16 18.86 -2.49
CA ARG A 104 7.69 17.51 -2.28
C ARG A 104 8.29 17.01 -3.59
N LEU A 105 9.45 16.35 -3.52
CA LEU A 105 9.93 15.54 -4.65
C LEU A 105 9.02 14.32 -4.80
N THR A 106 8.74 13.91 -6.05
CA THR A 106 7.82 12.79 -6.37
C THR A 106 8.23 11.48 -5.71
N CYS A 107 9.52 11.25 -5.55
CA CYS A 107 10.05 10.05 -4.90
C CYS A 107 10.15 10.15 -3.37
N GLY A 108 9.77 11.27 -2.74
CA GLY A 108 9.86 11.48 -1.29
C GLY A 108 11.25 11.86 -0.76
N ALA A 109 12.28 11.93 -1.63
CA ALA A 109 13.61 12.38 -1.24
C ALA A 109 13.60 13.83 -0.70
N CYS A 110 14.63 14.19 0.09
CA CYS A 110 14.80 15.55 0.61
C CYS A 110 13.66 16.08 1.50
N ASN A 111 12.80 15.18 2.00
CA ASN A 111 11.92 15.50 3.11
C ASN A 111 12.77 15.79 4.35
N ASN A 112 13.59 14.82 4.76
CA ASN A 112 14.58 14.99 5.81
C ASN A 112 15.89 15.55 5.22
N LEU A 113 16.20 16.81 5.53
CA LEU A 113 17.39 17.48 4.99
C LEU A 113 18.73 16.97 5.57
N ARG A 114 18.71 16.25 6.71
CA ARG A 114 19.91 15.63 7.30
C ARG A 114 20.18 14.24 6.76
N HIS A 115 19.12 13.53 6.40
CA HIS A 115 19.18 12.16 5.85
C HIS A 115 18.23 12.05 4.65
N PRO A 116 18.64 12.52 3.46
CA PRO A 116 17.76 12.73 2.31
C PRO A 116 17.03 11.49 1.77
N LEU A 117 17.51 10.30 2.11
CA LEU A 117 16.94 9.01 1.71
C LEU A 117 15.78 8.54 2.61
N LEU A 118 15.59 9.15 3.79
CA LEU A 118 14.57 8.71 4.73
C LEU A 118 13.16 8.97 4.17
N GLY A 119 12.45 7.88 3.88
CA GLY A 119 11.09 7.89 3.32
C GLY A 119 11.06 7.92 1.80
N LYS A 120 12.20 7.88 1.11
CA LYS A 120 12.29 7.86 -0.35
C LYS A 120 11.83 6.52 -0.93
N ALA A 121 11.16 6.54 -2.08
CA ALA A 121 10.86 5.35 -2.88
C ALA A 121 12.12 4.59 -3.34
N PHE A 122 11.98 3.27 -3.47
CA PHE A 122 13.05 2.29 -3.72
C PHE A 122 14.13 2.30 -2.64
N THR A 123 13.73 2.56 -1.40
CA THR A 123 14.55 2.32 -0.21
C THR A 123 13.92 1.23 0.66
N VAL A 124 14.70 0.64 1.54
CA VAL A 124 14.21 -0.45 2.40
C VAL A 124 13.31 0.02 3.52
N TYR A 125 12.34 -0.83 3.87
CA TYR A 125 11.49 -0.62 5.05
C TYR A 125 12.32 -0.46 6.33
N ARG A 126 11.80 0.32 7.27
CA ARG A 126 12.34 0.39 8.63
C ARG A 126 12.02 -0.89 9.40
N ARG A 127 12.95 -1.35 10.23
CA ARG A 127 12.69 -2.38 11.23
C ARG A 127 12.59 -1.77 12.63
N ILE A 128 11.54 -2.11 13.35
CA ILE A 128 11.36 -1.75 14.78
C ILE A 128 11.86 -2.84 15.73
N VAL A 129 11.96 -4.06 15.22
CA VAL A 129 12.58 -5.22 15.88
C VAL A 129 13.50 -5.93 14.87
N PRO A 130 14.59 -6.59 15.33
CA PRO A 130 15.47 -7.34 14.43
C PRO A 130 14.74 -8.40 13.60
N SER A 131 15.25 -8.72 12.41
CA SER A 131 14.72 -9.81 11.60
C SER A 131 14.98 -11.19 12.22
N ASN A 132 14.11 -12.13 11.90
CA ASN A 132 14.21 -13.52 12.34
C ASN A 132 14.25 -14.48 11.14
N TYR A 133 15.37 -14.44 10.41
CA TYR A 133 15.74 -15.44 9.42
C TYR A 133 16.40 -16.64 10.09
N GLU A 134 16.15 -17.85 9.59
CA GLU A 134 16.63 -19.13 10.14
C GLU A 134 18.16 -19.22 10.15
N ASP A 135 18.81 -18.70 9.10
CA ASP A 135 20.28 -18.59 9.00
C ASP A 135 20.83 -17.26 9.54
N GLY A 136 19.95 -16.39 10.03
CA GLY A 136 20.28 -15.03 10.48
C GLY A 136 20.51 -14.02 9.35
N ILE A 137 20.38 -14.40 8.08
CA ILE A 137 20.70 -13.56 6.93
C ILE A 137 19.48 -13.40 6.03
N GLU A 138 18.93 -14.49 5.51
CA GLU A 138 17.88 -14.42 4.49
C GLU A 138 16.93 -15.61 4.42
N MET A 139 17.25 -16.77 5.00
CA MET A 139 16.39 -17.94 4.90
C MET A 139 15.12 -17.76 5.76
N PRO A 140 13.91 -17.78 5.18
CA PRO A 140 12.67 -17.62 5.95
C PRO A 140 12.58 -18.66 7.07
N ARG A 141 11.94 -18.31 8.18
CA ARG A 141 11.72 -19.29 9.27
C ARG A 141 10.81 -20.42 8.80
N THR A 142 11.24 -21.67 9.01
CA THR A 142 10.43 -22.86 8.68
C THR A 142 10.16 -23.78 9.86
N LYS A 143 10.82 -23.54 10.99
CA LYS A 143 10.77 -24.39 12.19
C LYS A 143 10.15 -23.67 13.38
N SER A 144 9.42 -24.45 14.18
CA SER A 144 8.96 -24.12 15.52
C SER A 144 10.14 -24.04 16.49
N MET A 145 9.91 -23.43 17.64
CA MET A 145 10.86 -23.36 18.75
C MET A 145 11.40 -24.73 19.19
N ASP A 146 10.62 -25.80 19.02
CA ASP A 146 11.04 -27.17 19.37
C ASP A 146 11.71 -27.93 18.20
N GLY A 147 11.95 -27.25 17.07
CA GLY A 147 12.65 -27.79 15.90
C GLY A 147 11.75 -28.50 14.88
N HIS A 148 10.46 -28.73 15.20
CA HIS A 148 9.51 -29.28 14.24
C HIS A 148 9.12 -28.25 13.16
N PRO A 149 8.63 -28.68 11.98
CA PRO A 149 8.13 -27.74 10.97
C PRO A 149 6.99 -26.86 11.48
N LEU A 150 6.99 -25.58 11.12
CA LEU A 150 5.85 -24.70 11.31
C LEU A 150 4.65 -25.16 10.47
N PRO A 151 3.41 -24.91 10.91
CA PRO A 151 2.25 -25.17 10.08
C PRO A 151 2.33 -24.38 8.76
N SER A 152 1.89 -25.00 7.66
CA SER A 152 1.71 -24.30 6.39
C SER A 152 0.82 -23.08 6.57
N ALA A 153 1.15 -21.98 5.89
CA ALA A 153 0.36 -20.75 5.92
C ALA A 153 -1.12 -20.98 5.54
N ARG A 154 -1.37 -21.88 4.58
CA ARG A 154 -2.73 -22.29 4.19
C ARG A 154 -3.48 -22.99 5.34
N ARG A 155 -2.79 -23.86 6.07
CA ARG A 155 -3.41 -24.57 7.21
C ARG A 155 -3.76 -23.61 8.33
N VAL A 156 -2.88 -22.63 8.63
CA VAL A 156 -3.20 -21.55 9.57
C VAL A 156 -4.40 -20.75 9.09
N SER A 157 -4.44 -20.39 7.81
CA SER A 157 -5.59 -19.71 7.19
C SER A 157 -6.91 -20.47 7.41
N ASN A 158 -6.91 -21.79 7.16
CA ASN A 158 -8.11 -22.64 7.33
C ASN A 158 -8.58 -22.75 8.77
N VAL A 159 -7.65 -22.88 9.73
CA VAL A 159 -7.99 -23.08 11.14
C VAL A 159 -8.33 -21.76 11.85
N VAL A 160 -7.56 -20.71 11.59
CA VAL A 160 -7.62 -19.44 12.35
C VAL A 160 -8.50 -18.39 11.68
N HIS A 161 -8.67 -18.39 10.36
CA HIS A 161 -9.28 -17.25 9.66
C HIS A 161 -10.49 -17.62 8.79
N ASN A 162 -10.97 -18.86 8.85
CA ASN A 162 -12.15 -19.30 8.13
C ASN A 162 -13.44 -18.82 8.81
N SER A 163 -14.24 -18.02 8.10
CA SER A 163 -15.56 -17.55 8.53
C SER A 163 -16.69 -18.58 8.42
N ASN A 164 -16.45 -19.76 7.82
CA ASN A 164 -17.50 -20.71 7.46
C ASN A 164 -18.66 -20.05 6.66
N ASN A 165 -18.31 -19.08 5.80
CA ASN A 165 -19.24 -18.24 5.03
C ASN A 165 -20.21 -17.40 5.89
N GLN A 166 -19.90 -17.17 7.17
CA GLN A 166 -20.65 -16.31 8.08
C GLN A 166 -19.88 -15.01 8.30
N VAL A 167 -19.95 -14.10 7.32
CA VAL A 167 -19.37 -12.75 7.47
C VAL A 167 -20.50 -11.81 7.86
N GLN A 168 -20.41 -11.23 9.05
CA GLN A 168 -21.42 -10.28 9.53
C GLN A 168 -21.21 -8.91 8.88
N VAL A 169 -22.29 -8.22 8.56
CA VAL A 169 -22.23 -6.84 8.05
C VAL A 169 -22.23 -5.88 9.23
N SER A 170 -21.27 -4.96 9.27
CA SER A 170 -21.12 -4.03 10.38
C SER A 170 -22.24 -2.98 10.38
N ALA A 171 -22.86 -2.79 11.55
CA ALA A 171 -23.87 -1.75 11.78
C ALA A 171 -23.25 -0.34 11.97
N ARG A 172 -21.91 -0.23 12.05
CA ARG A 172 -21.20 1.00 12.43
C ARG A 172 -20.51 1.70 11.29
N PHE A 173 -19.93 0.96 10.35
CA PHE A 173 -19.03 1.49 9.34
C PHE A 173 -19.40 1.08 7.92
N THR A 174 -19.09 1.97 6.97
CA THR A 174 -19.31 1.79 5.53
C THR A 174 -18.07 1.18 4.85
N PRO A 175 -18.20 0.61 3.64
CA PRO A 175 -17.06 0.21 2.80
C PRO A 175 -16.03 1.31 2.54
N TYR A 176 -16.40 2.60 2.63
CA TYR A 176 -15.42 3.68 2.51
C TYR A 176 -14.32 3.60 3.56
N LEU A 177 -14.61 3.13 4.78
CA LEU A 177 -13.57 2.94 5.80
C LEU A 177 -12.55 1.88 5.34
N THR A 178 -13.03 0.79 4.76
CA THR A 178 -12.17 -0.30 4.24
C THR A 178 -11.27 0.20 3.12
N HIS A 179 -11.86 0.77 2.07
CA HIS A 179 -11.12 1.12 0.87
C HIS A 179 -10.32 2.42 0.99
N PHE A 180 -10.67 3.33 1.91
CA PHE A 180 -9.78 4.44 2.27
C PHE A 180 -8.54 3.93 3.03
N GLY A 181 -8.69 2.92 3.90
CA GLY A 181 -7.55 2.25 4.54
C GLY A 181 -6.62 1.60 3.51
N GLN A 182 -7.18 0.89 2.54
CA GLN A 182 -6.43 0.30 1.41
C GLN A 182 -5.75 1.36 0.54
N PHE A 183 -6.43 2.46 0.22
CA PHE A 183 -5.85 3.59 -0.51
C PHE A 183 -4.64 4.19 0.22
N LEU A 184 -4.71 4.35 1.55
CA LEU A 184 -3.58 4.79 2.36
C LEU A 184 -2.43 3.77 2.40
N ASP A 185 -2.73 2.47 2.48
CA ASP A 185 -1.70 1.43 2.37
C ASP A 185 -0.93 1.58 1.05
N HIS A 186 -1.66 1.82 -0.04
CA HIS A 186 -1.11 1.93 -1.37
C HIS A 186 -0.29 3.22 -1.59
N ASP A 187 -0.59 4.27 -0.82
CA ASP A 187 0.18 5.51 -0.79
C ASP A 187 1.50 5.33 -0.01
N ILE A 188 1.49 4.57 1.08
CA ILE A 188 2.62 4.44 2.02
C ILE A 188 3.58 3.31 1.62
N SER A 189 3.05 2.23 1.02
CA SER A 189 3.82 1.01 0.80
C SER A 189 3.46 0.23 -0.45
N SER A 190 4.48 -0.34 -1.09
CA SER A 190 4.35 -1.35 -2.13
C SER A 190 5.64 -2.16 -2.17
N THR A 191 5.54 -3.48 -2.11
CA THR A 191 6.70 -4.37 -2.12
C THR A 191 6.73 -5.15 -3.43
N PRO A 192 7.70 -4.88 -4.32
CA PRO A 192 7.86 -5.68 -5.53
C PRO A 192 8.30 -7.12 -5.22
N ILE A 193 8.13 -8.02 -6.18
CA ILE A 193 8.62 -9.40 -6.13
C ILE A 193 9.82 -9.63 -7.05
N MET A 194 10.58 -10.67 -6.74
CA MET A 194 11.76 -11.07 -7.52
C MET A 194 11.38 -11.53 -8.93
N THR A 195 12.26 -11.23 -9.89
CA THR A 195 12.21 -11.76 -11.26
C THR A 195 13.37 -12.72 -11.50
N ASP A 196 13.27 -13.52 -12.57
CA ASP A 196 14.39 -14.37 -12.99
C ASP A 196 15.56 -13.53 -13.57
N SER A 197 16.64 -14.22 -13.95
CA SER A 197 17.84 -13.60 -14.54
C SER A 197 17.59 -12.89 -15.87
N ASP A 198 16.55 -13.28 -16.60
CA ASP A 198 16.13 -12.72 -17.88
C ASP A 198 14.96 -11.72 -17.73
N GLU A 199 14.69 -11.29 -16.50
CA GLU A 199 13.72 -10.25 -16.17
C GLU A 199 12.25 -10.68 -16.38
N ASN A 200 12.00 -11.99 -16.38
CA ASN A 200 10.66 -12.54 -16.56
C ASN A 200 9.97 -12.82 -15.23
N ILE A 201 8.64 -12.92 -15.31
CA ILE A 201 7.77 -13.40 -14.24
C ILE A 201 8.16 -14.83 -13.88
N ILE A 202 8.29 -15.11 -12.58
CA ILE A 202 8.55 -16.44 -12.05
C ILE A 202 7.21 -17.13 -11.82
N GLU A 203 6.92 -18.22 -12.55
CA GLU A 203 5.63 -18.93 -12.48
C GLU A 203 5.74 -20.36 -11.93
N ASP A 204 6.97 -20.83 -11.83
CA ASP A 204 7.34 -22.22 -11.69
C ASP A 204 7.69 -22.59 -10.24
N CYS A 205 7.38 -21.74 -9.24
CA CYS A 205 7.72 -22.03 -7.84
C CYS A 205 7.08 -23.30 -7.25
N CYS A 206 6.09 -23.89 -7.92
CA CYS A 206 5.56 -25.21 -7.56
C CYS A 206 6.30 -26.38 -8.24
N ILE A 207 6.99 -26.11 -9.35
CA ILE A 207 7.80 -27.09 -10.11
C ILE A 207 9.25 -27.07 -9.61
N HIS A 208 9.79 -25.86 -9.41
CA HIS A 208 11.17 -25.59 -9.03
C HIS A 208 11.24 -24.86 -7.67
N PRO A 209 10.75 -25.47 -6.59
CA PRO A 209 10.63 -24.80 -5.28
C PRO A 209 11.99 -24.46 -4.64
N ASN A 210 13.09 -25.06 -5.11
CA ASN A 210 14.44 -24.83 -4.59
C ASN A 210 15.11 -23.55 -5.13
N ARG A 211 14.44 -22.83 -6.04
CA ARG A 211 14.88 -21.52 -6.53
C ARG A 211 14.93 -20.52 -5.39
N ILE A 212 15.93 -19.63 -5.38
CA ILE A 212 16.12 -18.64 -4.31
C ILE A 212 14.95 -17.65 -4.22
N GLU A 213 14.27 -17.43 -5.33
CA GLU A 213 13.12 -16.55 -5.49
C GLU A 213 11.83 -17.19 -5.01
N CYS A 214 11.80 -18.51 -4.80
CA CYS A 214 10.58 -19.25 -4.50
C CYS A 214 10.43 -19.51 -3.00
N PHE A 215 9.19 -19.37 -2.50
CA PHE A 215 8.83 -19.78 -1.15
C PHE A 215 7.35 -20.21 -1.12
N ASN A 216 7.04 -21.21 -1.93
CA ASN A 216 5.69 -21.73 -2.17
C ASN A 216 4.98 -22.19 -0.89
N ILE A 217 3.64 -22.23 -0.95
CA ILE A 217 2.79 -22.62 0.17
C ILE A 217 2.27 -24.03 -0.07
N GLY A 218 2.65 -24.98 0.77
CA GLY A 218 2.17 -26.36 0.69
C GLY A 218 0.68 -26.47 1.04
N ILE A 219 -0.07 -27.23 0.24
CA ILE A 219 -1.47 -27.57 0.47
C ILE A 219 -1.55 -28.98 1.02
N ALA A 220 -2.29 -29.17 2.11
CA ALA A 220 -2.44 -30.48 2.73
C ALA A 220 -3.41 -31.38 1.91
N ASP A 221 -3.30 -32.69 2.10
CA ASP A 221 -4.19 -33.64 1.43
C ASP A 221 -5.64 -33.48 1.87
N ASP A 222 -5.85 -33.07 3.12
CA ASP A 222 -7.15 -32.80 3.75
C ASP A 222 -7.63 -31.34 3.63
N ASP A 223 -7.04 -30.53 2.72
CA ASP A 223 -7.54 -29.17 2.49
C ASP A 223 -9.02 -29.20 2.04
N PRO A 224 -9.92 -28.45 2.70
CA PRO A 224 -11.35 -28.53 2.44
C PRO A 224 -11.77 -27.94 1.09
N PHE A 225 -10.93 -27.12 0.46
CA PHE A 225 -11.24 -26.43 -0.79
C PHE A 225 -10.33 -26.90 -1.93
N PHE A 226 -9.01 -26.95 -1.70
CA PHE A 226 -8.02 -27.39 -2.69
C PHE A 226 -7.86 -28.91 -2.66
N THR A 227 -8.88 -29.62 -3.13
CA THR A 227 -8.99 -31.09 -3.04
C THR A 227 -8.28 -31.84 -4.16
N ASN A 228 -7.89 -31.17 -5.25
CA ASN A 228 -7.24 -31.82 -6.39
C ASN A 228 -5.91 -32.48 -5.95
N PRO A 229 -5.74 -33.81 -6.13
CA PRO A 229 -4.57 -34.54 -5.66
C PRO A 229 -3.27 -34.15 -6.38
N THR A 230 -3.36 -33.56 -7.58
CA THR A 230 -2.17 -33.13 -8.33
C THR A 230 -1.78 -31.68 -8.05
N GLN A 231 -2.67 -30.86 -7.46
CA GLN A 231 -2.45 -29.43 -7.18
C GLN A 231 -2.26 -29.19 -5.68
N LYS A 232 -1.09 -29.58 -5.16
CA LYS A 232 -0.74 -29.51 -3.73
C LYS A 232 0.19 -28.35 -3.37
N CYS A 233 0.28 -27.35 -4.23
CA CYS A 233 1.11 -26.18 -4.03
C CYS A 233 0.38 -24.90 -4.42
N MET A 234 0.49 -23.87 -3.60
CA MET A 234 0.09 -22.51 -3.95
C MET A 234 1.34 -21.68 -4.26
N HIS A 235 1.32 -21.02 -5.40
CA HIS A 235 2.45 -20.28 -5.95
C HIS A 235 2.79 -19.05 -5.10
N PHE A 236 4.09 -18.84 -4.81
CA PHE A 236 4.57 -17.68 -4.05
C PHE A 236 6.01 -17.34 -4.42
N VAL A 237 6.21 -16.12 -4.91
CA VAL A 237 7.54 -15.51 -5.16
C VAL A 237 7.89 -14.59 -4.00
N ARG A 238 9.14 -14.68 -3.54
CA ARG A 238 9.71 -13.85 -2.50
C ARG A 238 9.82 -12.40 -2.96
N SER A 239 9.77 -11.49 -1.99
CA SER A 239 9.84 -10.05 -2.25
C SER A 239 11.24 -9.61 -2.67
N ASP A 240 11.31 -8.59 -3.51
CA ASP A 240 12.56 -7.95 -3.89
C ASP A 240 13.21 -7.25 -2.69
N ILE A 241 14.53 -7.09 -2.76
CA ILE A 241 15.33 -6.54 -1.68
C ILE A 241 16.11 -5.30 -2.10
N GLY A 242 16.59 -4.54 -1.13
CA GLY A 242 17.43 -3.38 -1.35
C GLY A 242 18.54 -3.30 -0.31
N PRO A 243 19.63 -2.56 -0.60
CA PRO A 243 20.65 -2.29 0.40
C PRO A 243 20.03 -1.47 1.55
N VAL A 244 20.60 -1.54 2.75
CA VAL A 244 20.24 -0.60 3.82
C VAL A 244 20.91 0.75 3.56
N PRO A 245 20.35 1.90 4.00
CA PRO A 245 20.96 3.21 3.76
C PRO A 245 22.40 3.35 4.27
N LYS A 246 22.78 2.57 5.30
CA LYS A 246 24.15 2.53 5.85
C LYS A 246 25.04 1.46 5.22
N CYS A 247 24.51 0.67 4.29
CA CYS A 247 25.18 -0.45 3.64
C CYS A 247 25.90 -1.43 4.58
N ASP A 248 25.28 -1.76 5.70
CA ASP A 248 25.84 -2.65 6.70
C ASP A 248 25.14 -4.03 6.71
N THR A 249 25.88 -5.04 7.18
CA THR A 249 25.42 -6.39 7.58
C THR A 249 25.00 -7.40 6.50
N GLY A 250 24.60 -6.99 5.29
CA GLY A 250 24.16 -7.91 4.23
C GLY A 250 22.91 -8.74 4.57
N VAL A 251 22.25 -8.49 5.71
CA VAL A 251 21.00 -9.15 6.09
C VAL A 251 19.90 -8.69 5.14
N ARG A 252 19.06 -9.63 4.70
CA ARG A 252 17.97 -9.38 3.74
C ARG A 252 17.00 -8.30 4.23
N GLN A 253 16.77 -7.29 3.40
CA GLN A 253 15.82 -6.19 3.66
C GLN A 253 14.96 -5.92 2.44
N GLN A 254 13.65 -6.00 2.60
CA GLN A 254 12.71 -5.75 1.52
C GLN A 254 12.63 -4.27 1.21
N GLN A 255 12.52 -3.96 -0.08
CA GLN A 255 12.37 -2.60 -0.57
C GLN A 255 10.91 -2.14 -0.59
N ASN A 256 10.72 -0.82 -0.45
CA ASN A 256 9.45 -0.14 -0.67
C ASN A 256 9.54 0.68 -1.97
N GLN A 257 8.74 0.36 -2.97
CA GLN A 257 8.68 1.12 -4.24
C GLN A 257 7.71 2.33 -4.17
N ARG A 258 7.29 2.74 -2.96
CA ARG A 258 6.56 3.98 -2.68
C ARG A 258 7.38 4.92 -1.81
N SER A 259 7.10 6.22 -1.88
CA SER A 259 7.47 7.11 -0.80
C SER A 259 6.73 6.66 0.46
N SER A 260 7.32 6.82 1.64
CA SER A 260 6.68 6.39 2.88
C SER A 260 5.61 7.36 3.37
N PHE A 261 5.55 8.56 2.81
CA PHE A 261 4.67 9.64 3.29
C PHE A 261 3.24 9.45 2.79
N ILE A 262 2.29 10.10 3.45
CA ILE A 262 0.95 10.33 2.89
C ILE A 262 1.06 11.57 2.01
N ASP A 263 1.52 11.38 0.77
CA ASP A 263 1.82 12.45 -0.19
C ASP A 263 1.08 12.31 -1.51
N GLY A 264 0.09 11.41 -1.57
CA GLY A 264 -0.74 11.20 -2.74
C GLY A 264 0.01 10.54 -3.88
N SER A 265 1.12 9.84 -3.64
CA SER A 265 1.74 8.93 -4.61
C SER A 265 0.75 7.94 -5.23
N ALA A 266 -0.33 7.57 -4.53
CA ALA A 266 -1.43 6.78 -5.10
C ALA A 266 -2.19 7.49 -6.23
N ILE A 267 -2.17 8.83 -6.24
CA ILE A 267 -2.80 9.72 -7.24
C ILE A 267 -1.77 10.12 -8.30
N TYR A 268 -0.59 10.57 -7.87
CA TYR A 268 0.40 11.27 -8.70
C TYR A 268 1.57 10.39 -9.16
N GLY A 269 1.74 9.21 -8.57
CA GLY A 269 2.90 8.35 -8.80
C GLY A 269 4.10 8.71 -7.91
N PHE A 270 5.12 7.86 -7.99
CA PHE A 270 6.34 7.93 -7.16
C PHE A 270 7.56 8.49 -7.90
N ASN A 271 7.41 8.84 -9.19
CA ASN A 271 8.46 9.46 -10.00
C ASN A 271 7.87 10.48 -10.98
N THR A 272 8.72 11.36 -11.49
CA THR A 272 8.31 12.47 -12.35
C THR A 272 7.80 12.01 -13.72
N ALA A 273 8.30 10.89 -14.25
CA ALA A 273 7.81 10.34 -15.52
C ALA A 273 6.33 9.95 -15.41
N LYS A 274 5.97 9.24 -14.32
CA LYS A 274 4.60 8.83 -14.03
C LYS A 274 3.69 10.02 -13.72
N GLU A 275 4.16 10.96 -12.91
CA GLU A 275 3.42 12.18 -12.63
C GLU A 275 3.09 12.95 -13.92
N ASN A 276 4.08 13.10 -14.80
CA ASN A 276 3.89 13.78 -16.09
C ASN A 276 3.01 13.02 -17.08
N SER A 277 2.91 11.69 -17.00
CA SER A 277 2.03 10.90 -17.88
C SER A 277 0.56 11.00 -17.48
N LEU A 278 0.29 11.29 -16.20
CA LEU A 278 -1.05 11.46 -15.64
C LEU A 278 -1.58 12.89 -15.79
N ARG A 279 -0.72 13.86 -16.09
CA ARG A 279 -1.09 15.28 -16.26
C ARG A 279 -1.64 15.57 -17.65
N GLU A 280 -2.67 16.42 -17.69
CA GLU A 280 -3.22 17.01 -18.92
C GLU A 280 -2.24 18.04 -19.51
N LYS A 281 -1.34 18.58 -18.67
CA LYS A 281 -0.37 19.64 -19.01
C LYS A 281 -1.02 20.94 -19.45
N ARG A 282 -2.23 21.18 -18.98
CA ARG A 282 -2.98 22.41 -19.15
C ARG A 282 -3.84 22.67 -17.91
N GLY A 283 -3.75 23.89 -17.39
CA GLY A 283 -4.58 24.35 -16.26
C GLY A 283 -4.29 23.67 -14.93
N GLY A 284 -3.15 22.97 -14.82
CA GLY A 284 -2.79 22.18 -13.64
C GLY A 284 -3.61 20.91 -13.48
N LEU A 285 -4.26 20.42 -14.54
CA LEU A 285 -5.21 19.30 -14.47
C LEU A 285 -4.52 17.93 -14.60
N LEU A 286 -5.14 16.92 -14.00
CA LEU A 286 -4.96 15.50 -14.31
C LEU A 286 -5.82 15.09 -15.50
N ARG A 287 -5.30 14.15 -16.30
CA ARG A 287 -6.03 13.52 -17.41
C ARG A 287 -7.22 12.73 -16.88
N VAL A 288 -8.27 12.68 -17.68
CA VAL A 288 -9.45 11.83 -17.49
C VAL A 288 -9.69 11.02 -18.75
N SER A 289 -10.43 9.92 -18.65
CA SER A 289 -10.86 9.15 -19.82
C SER A 289 -11.70 9.99 -20.79
N THR A 290 -11.51 9.77 -22.09
CA THR A 290 -12.02 10.67 -23.15
C THR A 290 -13.39 10.26 -23.72
N HIS A 291 -13.81 9.02 -23.47
CA HIS A 291 -14.99 8.40 -24.09
C HIS A 291 -16.32 8.65 -23.37
N HIS A 292 -16.33 9.45 -22.29
CA HIS A 292 -17.58 9.75 -21.57
C HIS A 292 -18.20 11.05 -22.09
N SER A 293 -19.32 10.94 -22.81
CA SER A 293 -20.21 12.07 -23.12
C SER A 293 -20.77 12.76 -21.86
N TYR A 294 -20.57 12.16 -20.68
CA TYR A 294 -20.95 12.67 -19.37
C TYR A 294 -19.70 13.12 -18.60
N ARG A 295 -19.61 14.41 -18.28
CA ARG A 295 -18.68 14.93 -17.28
C ARG A 295 -19.27 14.75 -15.88
N PRO A 296 -18.47 14.42 -14.86
CA PRO A 296 -17.01 14.31 -14.87
C PRO A 296 -16.50 12.92 -15.32
N GLY A 297 -15.35 12.89 -16.01
CA GLY A 297 -14.70 11.64 -16.41
C GLY A 297 -14.19 10.80 -15.23
N VAL A 298 -13.74 9.58 -15.50
CA VAL A 298 -13.10 8.68 -14.52
C VAL A 298 -11.57 8.70 -14.71
N LEU A 299 -10.86 7.70 -14.17
CA LEU A 299 -9.42 7.57 -14.34
C LEU A 299 -9.03 7.53 -15.83
N PRO A 300 -7.84 8.05 -16.20
CA PRO A 300 -7.37 8.00 -17.58
C PRO A 300 -7.20 6.58 -18.10
N GLU A 301 -7.22 6.42 -19.42
CA GLU A 301 -6.98 5.16 -20.11
C GLU A 301 -5.54 4.68 -19.87
N GLY A 302 -5.42 3.43 -19.40
CA GLY A 302 -4.18 2.72 -19.16
C GLY A 302 -3.88 1.67 -20.24
N ASP A 303 -2.82 0.90 -20.00
CA ASP A 303 -2.43 -0.21 -20.88
C ASP A 303 -3.45 -1.35 -20.76
N ASP A 304 -3.96 -1.80 -21.92
CA ASP A 304 -4.95 -2.86 -22.06
C ASP A 304 -4.54 -4.17 -21.39
N THR A 305 -3.24 -4.44 -21.23
CA THR A 305 -2.74 -5.64 -20.54
C THR A 305 -2.93 -5.59 -19.01
N GLN A 306 -3.14 -4.39 -18.45
CA GLN A 306 -3.10 -4.14 -17.01
C GLN A 306 -4.44 -4.32 -16.29
N CYS A 307 -5.45 -4.85 -16.97
CA CYS A 307 -6.73 -5.20 -16.33
C CYS A 307 -7.35 -6.44 -16.98
N GLU A 308 -8.39 -7.00 -16.35
CA GLU A 308 -9.03 -8.23 -16.80
C GLU A 308 -9.69 -8.09 -18.19
N ASN A 309 -10.22 -6.90 -18.49
CA ASN A 309 -10.92 -6.63 -19.76
C ASN A 309 -10.05 -6.83 -21.00
N GLY A 310 -8.74 -6.58 -20.91
CA GLY A 310 -7.85 -6.80 -22.05
C GLY A 310 -7.51 -8.26 -22.30
N HIS A 311 -7.55 -9.09 -21.26
CA HIS A 311 -7.27 -10.54 -21.38
C HIS A 311 -8.47 -11.33 -21.89
N ASN A 312 -9.70 -10.90 -21.56
CA ASN A 312 -10.93 -11.55 -22.02
C ASN A 312 -11.53 -10.92 -23.29
N GLY A 313 -10.85 -9.96 -23.91
CA GLY A 313 -11.27 -9.29 -25.14
C GLY A 313 -12.47 -8.35 -24.98
N MET A 314 -12.93 -8.08 -23.75
CA MET A 314 -14.05 -7.15 -23.49
C MET A 314 -13.74 -5.70 -23.90
N LEU A 315 -12.46 -5.31 -24.01
CA LEU A 315 -12.07 -4.01 -24.57
C LEU A 315 -12.54 -3.81 -26.01
N SER A 316 -12.52 -4.87 -26.82
CA SER A 316 -12.97 -4.82 -28.22
C SER A 316 -14.49 -4.73 -28.38
N GLN A 317 -15.25 -5.01 -27.32
CA GLN A 317 -16.71 -5.10 -27.36
C GLN A 317 -17.41 -3.73 -27.21
N SER A 318 -16.71 -2.73 -26.66
CA SER A 318 -17.27 -1.39 -26.46
C SER A 318 -16.15 -0.35 -26.40
N PRO A 319 -16.26 0.78 -27.11
CA PRO A 319 -15.28 1.87 -27.04
C PRO A 319 -15.23 2.58 -25.67
N VAL A 320 -16.17 2.24 -24.77
CA VAL A 320 -16.20 2.76 -23.40
C VAL A 320 -15.34 1.91 -22.46
N ASN A 321 -15.09 0.64 -22.80
CA ASN A 321 -14.27 -0.26 -21.99
C ASN A 321 -12.79 0.07 -22.16
N HIS A 322 -12.13 0.39 -21.05
CA HIS A 322 -10.69 0.59 -20.99
C HIS A 322 -10.13 0.16 -19.63
N CYS A 323 -8.86 -0.23 -19.59
CA CYS A 323 -8.13 -0.31 -18.33
C CYS A 323 -7.86 1.10 -17.79
N PHE A 324 -7.79 1.27 -16.47
CA PHE A 324 -7.46 2.56 -15.87
C PHE A 324 -5.95 2.75 -15.72
N ASP A 325 -5.53 4.00 -15.62
CA ASP A 325 -4.20 4.41 -15.18
C ASP A 325 -4.29 5.35 -13.97
N ALA A 326 -3.38 5.18 -13.00
CA ALA A 326 -3.26 6.05 -11.84
C ALA A 326 -1.82 6.06 -11.30
N GLY A 327 -1.57 6.83 -10.23
CA GLY A 327 -0.26 6.87 -9.57
C GLY A 327 0.18 5.53 -8.97
N ASP A 328 -0.76 4.78 -8.39
CA ASP A 328 -0.57 3.41 -7.91
C ASP A 328 -1.20 2.40 -8.87
N HIS A 329 -0.48 1.33 -9.23
CA HIS A 329 -0.93 0.34 -10.21
C HIS A 329 -2.08 -0.56 -9.74
N ARG A 330 -2.35 -0.61 -8.44
CA ARG A 330 -3.38 -1.47 -7.82
C ARG A 330 -4.72 -0.74 -7.74
N HIS A 331 -4.88 0.39 -8.45
CA HIS A 331 -6.07 1.24 -8.41
C HIS A 331 -7.39 0.53 -8.74
N THR A 332 -7.33 -0.58 -9.50
CA THR A 332 -8.49 -1.41 -9.88
C THR A 332 -8.42 -2.80 -9.27
N GLU A 333 -7.73 -3.00 -8.13
CA GLU A 333 -7.83 -4.28 -7.41
C GLU A 333 -9.28 -4.64 -7.15
N SER A 334 -10.10 -3.65 -6.80
CA SER A 334 -11.54 -3.76 -6.88
C SER A 334 -12.15 -2.45 -7.39
N PRO A 335 -13.36 -2.50 -7.96
CA PRO A 335 -14.13 -1.30 -8.30
C PRO A 335 -14.35 -0.37 -7.11
N LEU A 336 -14.44 -0.91 -5.90
CA LEU A 336 -14.63 -0.14 -4.67
C LEU A 336 -13.41 0.73 -4.35
N LEU A 337 -12.20 0.25 -4.61
CA LEU A 337 -10.97 1.03 -4.50
C LEU A 337 -10.89 2.09 -5.61
N ALA A 338 -11.27 1.74 -6.84
CA ALA A 338 -11.27 2.66 -7.97
C ALA A 338 -12.14 3.91 -7.72
N VAL A 339 -13.28 3.76 -7.03
CA VAL A 339 -14.12 4.91 -6.60
C VAL A 339 -13.31 5.92 -5.79
N VAL A 340 -12.49 5.47 -4.84
CA VAL A 340 -11.67 6.36 -4.00
C VAL A 340 -10.61 7.10 -4.84
N HIS A 341 -9.96 6.40 -5.78
CA HIS A 341 -9.02 7.02 -6.72
C HIS A 341 -9.71 8.09 -7.59
N ILE A 342 -10.89 7.79 -8.14
CA ILE A 342 -11.66 8.70 -8.98
C ILE A 342 -12.08 9.94 -8.19
N MET A 343 -12.51 9.79 -6.93
CA MET A 343 -12.85 10.92 -6.06
C MET A 343 -11.67 11.87 -5.91
N PHE A 344 -10.47 11.38 -5.59
CA PHE A 344 -9.30 12.25 -5.43
C PHE A 344 -8.80 12.86 -6.74
N LEU A 345 -8.90 12.15 -7.86
CA LEU A 345 -8.63 12.71 -9.18
C LEU A 345 -9.57 13.87 -9.49
N ARG A 346 -10.89 13.65 -9.36
CA ARG A 346 -11.90 14.69 -9.63
C ARG A 346 -11.72 15.87 -8.67
N ARG A 347 -11.36 15.61 -7.41
CA ARG A 347 -11.07 16.64 -6.40
C ARG A 347 -9.90 17.52 -6.81
N HIS A 348 -8.82 16.92 -7.32
CA HIS A 348 -7.67 17.67 -7.85
C HIS A 348 -8.12 18.64 -8.96
N ASN A 349 -8.80 18.12 -9.98
CA ASN A 349 -9.23 18.96 -11.11
C ASN A 349 -10.16 20.10 -10.69
N LEU A 350 -11.08 19.86 -9.74
CA LEU A 350 -11.95 20.91 -9.20
C LEU A 350 -11.19 22.03 -8.48
N ILE A 351 -10.16 21.68 -7.71
CA ILE A 351 -9.33 22.66 -6.99
C ILE A 351 -8.44 23.44 -7.98
N ALA A 352 -7.82 22.75 -8.95
CA ALA A 352 -6.98 23.39 -9.98
C ALA A 352 -7.77 24.43 -10.79
N GLU A 353 -8.98 24.08 -11.24
CA GLU A 353 -9.86 25.03 -11.93
C GLU A 353 -10.28 26.20 -11.03
N ALA A 354 -10.57 25.94 -9.74
CA ALA A 354 -10.93 26.99 -8.81
C ALA A 354 -9.76 27.96 -8.54
N LEU A 355 -8.53 27.45 -8.43
CA LEU A 355 -7.32 28.26 -8.33
C LEU A 355 -7.11 29.10 -9.59
N GLN A 356 -7.22 28.50 -10.77
CA GLN A 356 -7.10 29.21 -12.04
C GLN A 356 -8.13 30.33 -12.13
N ARG A 357 -9.41 30.06 -11.84
CA ARG A 357 -10.48 31.08 -11.85
C ARG A 357 -10.24 32.21 -10.85
N ALA A 358 -9.77 31.89 -9.64
CA ALA A 358 -9.54 32.89 -8.60
C ALA A 358 -8.26 33.73 -8.82
N THR A 359 -7.26 33.18 -9.51
CA THR A 359 -5.95 33.83 -9.66
C THR A 359 -5.71 34.45 -11.03
N GLY A 360 -6.35 33.91 -12.09
CA GLY A 360 -6.02 34.23 -13.48
C GLY A 360 -4.71 33.62 -13.97
N ILE A 361 -4.02 32.80 -13.17
CA ILE A 361 -2.76 32.15 -13.54
C ILE A 361 -3.05 31.03 -14.55
N THR A 362 -2.21 30.94 -15.58
CA THR A 362 -2.29 29.92 -16.63
C THR A 362 -1.10 28.97 -16.67
N ASP A 363 -0.08 29.20 -15.83
CA ASP A 363 1.07 28.31 -15.68
C ASP A 363 0.61 26.95 -15.12
N ASP A 364 0.80 25.90 -15.93
CA ASP A 364 0.36 24.55 -15.60
C ASP A 364 1.11 23.96 -14.40
N GLU A 365 2.43 24.17 -14.32
CA GLU A 365 3.26 23.60 -13.26
C GLU A 365 2.89 24.20 -11.90
N VAL A 366 2.72 25.51 -11.87
CA VAL A 366 2.34 26.24 -10.65
C VAL A 366 0.97 25.78 -10.15
N LEU A 367 -0.03 25.72 -11.04
CA LEU A 367 -1.37 25.27 -10.69
C LEU A 367 -1.36 23.80 -10.23
N PHE A 368 -0.64 22.93 -10.93
CA PHE A 368 -0.54 21.52 -10.59
C PHE A 368 0.07 21.30 -9.21
N GLN A 369 1.24 21.90 -8.93
CA GLN A 369 1.94 21.69 -7.66
C GLN A 369 1.19 22.29 -6.47
N GLU A 370 0.58 23.47 -6.61
CA GLU A 370 -0.25 24.03 -5.53
C GLU A 370 -1.51 23.20 -5.29
N THR A 371 -2.16 22.72 -6.36
CA THR A 371 -3.31 21.82 -6.24
C THR A 371 -2.93 20.51 -5.54
N LYS A 372 -1.84 19.86 -5.98
CA LYS A 372 -1.28 18.67 -5.36
C LYS A 372 -1.02 18.90 -3.87
N ARG A 373 -0.42 20.03 -3.51
CA ARG A 373 -0.11 20.39 -2.13
C ARG A 373 -1.39 20.50 -1.27
N ILE A 374 -2.47 21.09 -1.79
CA ILE A 374 -3.77 21.15 -1.10
C ILE A 374 -4.37 19.76 -0.94
N ILE A 375 -4.40 18.93 -1.99
CA ILE A 375 -4.92 17.56 -1.94
C ILE A 375 -4.19 16.72 -0.89
N VAL A 376 -2.86 16.80 -0.85
CA VAL A 376 -2.06 16.10 0.16
C VAL A 376 -2.41 16.56 1.57
N ALA A 377 -2.69 17.86 1.76
CA ALA A 377 -3.13 18.39 3.03
C ALA A 377 -4.53 17.89 3.43
N GLU A 378 -5.49 17.83 2.50
CA GLU A 378 -6.81 17.23 2.73
C GLU A 378 -6.69 15.75 3.10
N LEU A 379 -5.86 14.99 2.38
CA LEU A 379 -5.62 13.55 2.63
C LEU A 379 -5.05 13.31 4.02
N ASN A 380 -4.03 14.08 4.43
CA ASN A 380 -3.50 14.02 5.79
C ASN A 380 -4.55 14.44 6.83
N HIS A 381 -5.30 15.52 6.59
CA HIS A 381 -6.30 15.97 7.55
C HIS A 381 -7.40 14.92 7.80
N ILE A 382 -7.96 14.35 6.74
CA ILE A 382 -8.99 13.29 6.80
C ILE A 382 -8.43 12.04 7.48
N THR A 383 -7.19 11.65 7.15
CA THR A 383 -6.56 10.48 7.75
C THR A 383 -6.50 10.59 9.27
N TYR A 384 -5.99 11.70 9.80
CA TYR A 384 -5.75 11.82 11.25
C TYR A 384 -6.98 12.27 12.05
N ASN A 385 -8.04 12.80 11.42
CA ASN A 385 -9.20 13.34 12.13
C ASN A 385 -10.52 12.62 11.83
N GLU A 386 -10.63 11.86 10.75
CA GLU A 386 -11.77 10.98 10.48
C GLU A 386 -11.39 9.50 10.54
N TYR A 387 -10.37 9.08 9.77
CA TYR A 387 -10.06 7.65 9.61
C TYR A 387 -9.44 7.02 10.87
N LEU A 388 -8.31 7.55 11.37
CA LEU A 388 -7.63 6.99 12.53
C LEU A 388 -8.53 6.91 13.78
N PRO A 389 -9.32 7.95 14.12
CA PRO A 389 -10.25 7.88 15.26
C PRO A 389 -11.36 6.82 15.12
N ASP A 390 -11.69 6.39 13.90
CA ASP A 390 -12.71 5.37 13.66
C ASP A 390 -12.16 3.94 13.75
N ILE A 391 -10.87 3.74 13.52
CA ILE A 391 -10.22 2.42 13.59
C ILE A 391 -9.47 2.16 14.89
N MET A 392 -9.10 3.20 15.64
CA MET A 392 -8.20 3.12 16.79
C MET A 392 -8.84 3.66 18.07
N ALA A 393 -8.53 3.00 19.20
CA ALA A 393 -8.98 3.44 20.51
C ALA A 393 -8.45 4.85 20.87
N PRO A 394 -9.25 5.72 21.53
CA PRO A 394 -8.85 7.08 21.89
C PRO A 394 -7.55 7.15 22.70
N GLU A 395 -7.27 6.16 23.54
CA GLU A 395 -6.06 6.07 24.36
C GLU A 395 -4.81 6.00 23.49
N PHE A 396 -4.85 5.24 22.39
CA PHE A 396 -3.75 5.13 21.44
C PHE A 396 -3.61 6.38 20.57
N ILE A 397 -4.73 6.98 20.14
CA ILE A 397 -4.73 8.28 19.43
C ILE A 397 -4.03 9.35 20.26
N ASN A 398 -4.33 9.41 21.57
CA ASN A 398 -3.73 10.37 22.49
C ASN A 398 -2.26 10.05 22.78
N TYR A 399 -1.95 8.78 23.10
CA TYR A 399 -0.59 8.33 23.40
C TYR A 399 0.40 8.65 22.27
N PHE A 400 -0.01 8.42 21.02
CA PHE A 400 0.81 8.69 19.84
C PHE A 400 0.66 10.12 19.29
N GLY A 401 -0.17 10.97 19.91
CA GLY A 401 -0.37 12.36 19.49
C GLY A 401 -0.85 12.50 18.05
N LEU A 402 -1.76 11.62 17.61
CA LEU A 402 -2.17 11.51 16.22
C LEU A 402 -3.16 12.61 15.82
N ARG A 403 -4.08 12.98 16.71
CA ARG A 403 -5.13 13.96 16.39
C ARG A 403 -4.57 15.37 16.10
N SER A 404 -5.23 16.11 15.23
CA SER A 404 -5.00 17.55 15.03
C SER A 404 -6.17 18.31 15.69
N THR A 405 -5.93 18.94 16.84
CA THR A 405 -6.99 19.61 17.63
C THR A 405 -6.87 21.13 17.69
N THR A 406 -5.68 21.67 17.46
CA THR A 406 -5.43 23.12 17.54
C THR A 406 -6.13 23.83 16.36
N PRO A 407 -6.84 24.95 16.54
CA PRO A 407 -7.17 25.83 15.43
C PRO A 407 -5.89 26.33 14.77
N GLY A 408 -5.79 26.28 13.43
CA GLY A 408 -4.60 26.81 12.73
C GLY A 408 -3.34 25.94 12.83
N HIS A 409 -2.16 26.56 12.93
CA HIS A 409 -0.88 25.84 12.89
C HIS A 409 -0.59 24.99 14.14
N HIS A 410 0.12 23.88 13.92
CA HIS A 410 0.72 23.02 14.94
C HIS A 410 1.98 22.37 14.35
N THR A 411 3.14 23.00 14.61
CA THR A 411 4.41 22.53 14.04
C THR A 411 4.96 21.38 14.88
N VAL A 412 5.08 20.21 14.25
CA VAL A 412 5.45 18.95 14.93
C VAL A 412 6.66 18.26 14.35
N TYR A 413 7.18 18.74 13.20
CA TYR A 413 8.29 18.09 12.52
C TYR A 413 9.56 18.02 13.37
N ASP A 414 10.10 16.81 13.49
CA ASP A 414 11.36 16.51 14.14
C ASP A 414 12.28 15.77 13.15
N PRO A 415 13.41 16.38 12.72
CA PRO A 415 14.32 15.77 11.74
C PRO A 415 15.09 14.55 12.29
N THR A 416 14.95 14.19 13.57
CA THR A 416 15.51 12.95 14.14
C THR A 416 14.56 11.75 14.01
N VAL A 417 13.29 12.00 13.67
CA VAL A 417 12.30 10.96 13.43
C VAL A 417 12.55 10.31 12.07
N ASP A 418 12.66 8.98 12.05
CA ASP A 418 12.72 8.20 10.81
C ASP A 418 11.30 7.86 10.32
N PRO A 419 10.83 8.48 9.22
CA PRO A 419 9.48 8.36 8.67
C PRO A 419 9.29 7.15 7.76
N ARG A 420 10.33 6.33 7.53
CA ARG A 420 10.20 5.16 6.63
C ARG A 420 9.07 4.25 7.10
N ALA A 421 8.31 3.73 6.14
CA ALA A 421 7.33 2.69 6.39
C ALA A 421 8.00 1.50 7.09
N ILE A 422 7.35 0.95 8.10
CA ILE A 422 7.87 -0.14 8.92
C ILE A 422 7.54 -1.47 8.24
N ASN A 423 8.50 -2.39 8.21
CA ASN A 423 8.33 -3.69 7.54
C ASN A 423 7.14 -4.47 8.13
N SER A 424 7.01 -4.53 9.46
CA SER A 424 5.87 -5.16 10.13
C SER A 424 4.55 -4.42 9.96
N PHE A 425 4.57 -3.12 9.61
CA PHE A 425 3.37 -2.38 9.22
C PHE A 425 2.87 -2.86 7.85
N ALA A 426 3.73 -2.83 6.83
CA ALA A 426 3.37 -3.18 5.44
C ALA A 426 3.14 -4.69 5.22
N ALA A 427 3.89 -5.56 5.91
CA ALA A 427 3.83 -7.00 5.70
C ALA A 427 2.84 -7.73 6.62
N ALA A 428 2.29 -7.05 7.65
CA ALA A 428 1.35 -7.68 8.59
C ALA A 428 0.32 -6.71 9.15
N ALA A 429 0.71 -5.70 9.92
CA ALA A 429 -0.22 -4.97 10.78
C ALA A 429 -1.29 -4.20 10.00
N TYR A 430 -0.91 -3.46 8.95
CA TYR A 430 -1.87 -2.66 8.18
C TYR A 430 -2.72 -3.51 7.20
N ARG A 431 -2.43 -4.82 7.12
CA ARG A 431 -3.26 -5.81 6.40
C ARG A 431 -4.47 -6.28 7.20
N PHE A 432 -4.67 -5.79 8.43
CA PHE A 432 -5.88 -6.05 9.21
C PHE A 432 -7.15 -5.64 8.44
N GLY A 433 -7.04 -4.70 7.49
CA GLY A 433 -8.08 -4.33 6.54
C GLY A 433 -8.74 -5.50 5.82
N HIS A 434 -7.98 -6.58 5.58
CA HIS A 434 -8.49 -7.74 4.85
C HIS A 434 -9.61 -8.48 5.61
N SER A 435 -9.72 -8.34 6.94
CA SER A 435 -10.79 -9.02 7.70
C SER A 435 -12.17 -8.38 7.55
N PHE A 436 -12.22 -7.11 7.13
CA PHE A 436 -13.48 -6.38 6.98
C PHE A 436 -13.79 -5.95 5.54
N VAL A 437 -13.24 -6.68 4.57
CA VAL A 437 -13.65 -6.62 3.16
C VAL A 437 -14.93 -7.43 2.96
N GLN A 438 -15.89 -6.89 2.21
CA GLN A 438 -17.11 -7.61 1.84
C GLN A 438 -16.85 -8.65 0.74
N SER A 439 -17.68 -9.69 0.69
CA SER A 439 -17.66 -10.68 -0.39
C SER A 439 -18.38 -10.22 -1.67
N VAL A 440 -18.82 -8.96 -1.72
CA VAL A 440 -19.62 -8.42 -2.83
C VAL A 440 -19.19 -7.01 -3.19
N VAL A 441 -19.41 -6.66 -4.45
CA VAL A 441 -19.37 -5.30 -5.00
C VAL A 441 -20.79 -4.96 -5.42
N GLY A 442 -21.31 -3.80 -5.01
CA GLY A 442 -22.68 -3.40 -5.33
C GLY A 442 -22.82 -2.07 -6.04
N GLN A 443 -23.99 -1.88 -6.63
CA GLN A 443 -24.47 -0.66 -7.25
C GLN A 443 -25.85 -0.31 -6.67
N ASP A 444 -26.02 0.95 -6.25
CA ASP A 444 -27.27 1.48 -5.73
C ASP A 444 -27.71 2.70 -6.56
N ASN A 445 -28.82 2.53 -7.29
CA ASN A 445 -29.42 3.57 -8.13
C ASN A 445 -30.55 4.34 -7.42
N GLY A 446 -30.77 4.09 -6.12
CA GLY A 446 -31.85 4.67 -5.31
C GLY A 446 -33.22 3.98 -5.48
N ARG A 447 -33.35 2.99 -6.36
CA ARG A 447 -34.56 2.17 -6.57
C ARG A 447 -34.32 0.69 -6.32
N SER A 448 -33.14 0.20 -6.67
CA SER A 448 -32.72 -1.19 -6.55
C SER A 448 -31.23 -1.27 -6.25
N ILE A 449 -30.85 -2.31 -5.51
CA ILE A 449 -29.46 -2.67 -5.27
C ILE A 449 -29.14 -3.92 -6.10
N ASN A 450 -28.06 -3.85 -6.87
CA ASN A 450 -27.49 -4.99 -7.56
C ASN A 450 -26.12 -5.29 -6.94
N GLU A 451 -25.85 -6.56 -6.63
CA GLU A 451 -24.59 -6.99 -6.01
C GLU A 451 -24.01 -8.18 -6.77
N ASP A 452 -22.71 -8.12 -7.03
CA ASP A 452 -21.93 -9.18 -7.66
C ASP A 452 -20.85 -9.69 -6.70
N PRO A 453 -20.52 -10.99 -6.72
CA PRO A 453 -19.42 -11.53 -5.92
C PRO A 453 -18.10 -10.79 -6.16
N LEU A 454 -17.35 -10.53 -5.09
CA LEU A 454 -16.06 -9.85 -5.16
C LEU A 454 -15.08 -10.61 -6.06
N ARG A 455 -15.09 -11.95 -6.00
CA ARG A 455 -14.23 -12.81 -6.83
C ARG A 455 -14.32 -12.56 -8.33
N ASN A 456 -15.45 -12.04 -8.82
CA ASN A 456 -15.66 -11.75 -10.25
C ASN A 456 -15.24 -10.32 -10.64
N ASN A 457 -14.82 -9.52 -9.68
CA ASN A 457 -14.59 -8.08 -9.84
C ASN A 457 -13.13 -7.66 -9.63
N PHE A 458 -12.22 -8.58 -9.36
CA PHE A 458 -10.79 -8.27 -9.28
C PHE A 458 -10.23 -7.82 -10.65
N ASP A 459 -9.43 -6.76 -10.68
CA ASP A 459 -8.87 -6.14 -11.91
C ASP A 459 -9.92 -5.79 -12.98
N ASN A 460 -11.20 -5.67 -12.61
CA ASN A 460 -12.28 -5.51 -13.57
C ASN A 460 -12.88 -4.09 -13.52
N PRO A 461 -12.51 -3.18 -14.46
CA PRO A 461 -13.01 -1.81 -14.47
C PRO A 461 -14.43 -1.68 -15.06
N THR A 462 -15.01 -2.76 -15.57
CA THR A 462 -16.30 -2.78 -16.29
C THR A 462 -17.39 -2.02 -15.54
N ILE A 463 -17.65 -2.36 -14.28
CA ILE A 463 -18.74 -1.74 -13.49
C ILE A 463 -18.58 -0.23 -13.32
N ILE A 464 -17.35 0.28 -13.36
CA ILE A 464 -17.03 1.71 -13.29
C ILE A 464 -17.17 2.37 -14.67
N ASN A 465 -16.74 1.68 -15.73
CA ASN A 465 -16.70 2.19 -17.10
C ASN A 465 -18.07 2.44 -17.73
N PHE A 466 -19.15 1.77 -17.29
CA PHE A 466 -20.48 1.89 -17.92
C PHE A 466 -21.40 2.94 -17.23
N PRO A 467 -21.32 4.24 -17.57
CA PRO A 467 -22.16 5.27 -16.95
C PRO A 467 -23.65 5.10 -17.26
N GLN A 468 -24.01 4.45 -18.37
CA GLN A 468 -25.41 4.17 -18.70
C GLN A 468 -26.07 3.21 -17.70
N ASN A 469 -25.26 2.38 -17.03
CA ASN A 469 -25.69 1.50 -15.94
C ASN A 469 -25.29 2.07 -14.56
N GLY A 470 -25.02 3.38 -14.50
CA GLY A 470 -24.69 4.11 -13.27
C GLY A 470 -23.21 4.30 -12.96
N GLY A 471 -22.33 3.46 -13.49
CA GLY A 471 -20.88 3.60 -13.37
C GLY A 471 -20.37 3.79 -11.93
N CYS A 472 -19.34 4.63 -11.80
CA CYS A 472 -18.73 5.03 -10.53
C CYS A 472 -19.75 5.53 -9.50
N GLU A 473 -20.77 6.25 -9.92
CA GLU A 473 -21.72 6.94 -9.04
C GLU A 473 -22.60 5.96 -8.26
N TYR A 474 -23.08 4.88 -8.89
CA TYR A 474 -23.90 3.88 -8.20
C TYR A 474 -23.08 3.01 -7.27
N VAL A 475 -21.82 2.72 -7.62
CA VAL A 475 -20.89 2.02 -6.71
C VAL A 475 -20.60 2.91 -5.50
N ALA A 476 -20.32 4.20 -5.72
CA ALA A 476 -20.09 5.17 -4.65
C ALA A 476 -21.31 5.34 -3.73
N SER A 477 -22.53 5.33 -4.30
CA SER A 477 -23.79 5.36 -3.56
C SER A 477 -23.98 4.10 -2.70
N TRP A 478 -23.76 2.91 -3.28
CA TRP A 478 -23.83 1.65 -2.55
C TRP A 478 -22.84 1.61 -1.39
N MET A 479 -21.59 2.02 -1.62
CA MET A 479 -20.57 2.14 -0.57
C MET A 479 -20.99 3.09 0.55
N ALA A 480 -21.77 4.14 0.28
CA ALA A 480 -22.27 5.03 1.32
C ALA A 480 -23.45 4.43 2.11
N ASN A 481 -24.28 3.64 1.44
CA ASN A 481 -25.57 3.16 1.93
C ASN A 481 -25.54 1.73 2.48
N THR A 482 -24.44 1.00 2.32
CA THR A 482 -24.22 -0.35 2.87
C THR A 482 -23.22 -0.37 4.04
N GLY A 483 -23.08 -1.51 4.72
CA GLY A 483 -22.08 -1.71 5.77
C GLY A 483 -20.90 -2.53 5.26
N LYS A 484 -19.68 -2.23 5.70
CA LYS A 484 -18.55 -3.14 5.47
C LYS A 484 -18.74 -4.43 6.26
N SER A 485 -17.98 -5.48 5.99
CA SER A 485 -17.92 -6.64 6.90
C SER A 485 -17.49 -6.18 8.30
N ASP A 486 -17.98 -6.84 9.35
CA ASP A 486 -17.54 -6.54 10.70
C ASP A 486 -16.07 -6.92 10.89
N MET A 487 -15.40 -6.31 11.87
CA MET A 487 -13.99 -6.63 12.14
C MET A 487 -13.91 -7.72 13.20
N ASP A 488 -13.43 -8.89 12.77
CA ASP A 488 -13.08 -10.02 13.59
C ASP A 488 -11.81 -10.69 13.02
N ARG A 489 -11.49 -11.90 13.51
CA ARG A 489 -10.33 -12.66 13.01
C ARG A 489 -10.57 -13.31 11.65
N PHE A 490 -11.77 -13.31 11.10
CA PHE A 490 -12.11 -14.05 9.90
C PHE A 490 -11.88 -13.23 8.63
N VAL A 491 -11.72 -13.93 7.52
CA VAL A 491 -11.64 -13.34 6.18
C VAL A 491 -12.61 -14.07 5.27
N THR A 492 -13.27 -13.32 4.39
CA THR A 492 -14.25 -13.90 3.43
C THR A 492 -13.61 -14.94 2.51
N SER A 493 -14.40 -15.96 2.14
CA SER A 493 -13.98 -17.01 1.20
C SER A 493 -13.52 -16.44 -0.15
N ASP A 494 -14.09 -15.31 -0.59
CA ASP A 494 -13.69 -14.66 -1.84
C ASP A 494 -12.22 -14.22 -1.85
N LEU A 495 -11.65 -13.90 -0.68
CA LEU A 495 -10.23 -13.58 -0.52
C LEU A 495 -9.39 -14.79 -0.08
N ARG A 496 -10.00 -15.75 0.62
CA ARG A 496 -9.29 -16.89 1.21
C ARG A 496 -9.18 -18.10 0.28
N ASN A 497 -10.09 -18.24 -0.68
CA ASN A 497 -10.18 -19.39 -1.58
C ASN A 497 -10.28 -19.00 -3.05
N HIS A 498 -10.72 -17.78 -3.35
CA HIS A 498 -11.03 -17.33 -4.71
C HIS A 498 -10.25 -16.08 -5.13
N LEU A 499 -9.13 -15.80 -4.45
CA LEU A 499 -8.29 -14.66 -4.83
C LEU A 499 -7.70 -14.93 -6.22
N PHE A 500 -8.16 -14.17 -7.20
CA PHE A 500 -7.78 -14.27 -8.60
C PHE A 500 -8.02 -15.67 -9.18
N ASP A 501 -9.26 -16.16 -9.08
CA ASP A 501 -9.70 -17.41 -9.70
C ASP A 501 -9.25 -17.47 -11.16
N ALA A 502 -8.53 -18.54 -11.51
CA ALA A 502 -8.14 -18.77 -12.88
C ALA A 502 -9.37 -19.12 -13.73
N SER A 503 -9.51 -18.46 -14.90
CA SER A 503 -10.54 -18.86 -15.87
C SER A 503 -10.40 -20.35 -16.23
N PRO A 504 -11.50 -21.12 -16.25
CA PRO A 504 -11.51 -22.53 -16.69
C PRO A 504 -11.05 -22.72 -18.15
N THR A 505 -11.11 -21.65 -18.96
CA THR A 505 -10.70 -21.65 -20.37
C THR A 505 -9.28 -21.13 -20.59
N GLY A 506 -8.63 -20.63 -19.54
CA GLY A 506 -7.24 -20.17 -19.57
C GLY A 506 -6.24 -21.32 -19.54
N SER A 507 -5.00 -21.05 -19.94
CA SER A 507 -3.90 -22.03 -19.96
C SER A 507 -3.48 -22.46 -18.55
N ALA A 508 -4.25 -23.33 -17.90
CA ALA A 508 -3.88 -24.09 -16.71
C ALA A 508 -2.63 -24.98 -16.93
N ALA A 509 -2.11 -25.04 -18.15
CA ALA A 509 -1.06 -25.95 -18.61
C ALA A 509 0.38 -25.55 -18.22
N LYS A 510 0.66 -24.34 -17.69
CA LYS A 510 2.05 -23.86 -17.53
C LYS A 510 2.68 -23.97 -16.13
N SER A 511 1.89 -24.18 -15.07
CA SER A 511 2.43 -24.48 -13.74
C SER A 511 1.78 -25.74 -13.16
N PRO A 512 2.16 -26.94 -13.64
CA PRO A 512 1.66 -28.19 -13.10
C PRO A 512 1.85 -28.23 -11.58
N GLY A 513 0.76 -28.52 -10.87
CA GLY A 513 0.75 -28.64 -9.42
C GLY A 513 0.46 -27.36 -8.63
N ALA A 514 0.39 -26.20 -9.30
CA ALA A 514 -0.13 -24.97 -8.69
C ALA A 514 -1.66 -25.01 -8.53
N THR A 515 -2.19 -24.39 -7.48
CA THR A 515 -3.62 -24.15 -7.30
C THR A 515 -4.16 -23.17 -8.35
N LEU A 516 -5.43 -23.33 -8.73
CA LEU A 516 -6.11 -22.47 -9.72
C LEU A 516 -6.51 -21.09 -9.16
N SER A 517 -6.32 -20.86 -7.87
CA SER A 517 -6.60 -19.59 -7.19
C SER A 517 -5.66 -19.46 -5.99
N LEU A 518 -5.68 -18.29 -5.34
CA LEU A 518 -4.84 -17.98 -4.19
C LEU A 518 -5.66 -17.77 -2.90
N ASP A 519 -4.96 -17.76 -1.77
CA ASP A 519 -5.49 -17.45 -0.43
C ASP A 519 -4.74 -16.23 0.13
N LEU A 520 -5.41 -15.08 0.21
CA LEU A 520 -4.80 -13.83 0.65
C LEU A 520 -4.24 -13.91 2.09
N VAL A 521 -4.89 -14.67 2.97
CA VAL A 521 -4.42 -14.84 4.35
C VAL A 521 -3.18 -15.74 4.39
N ALA A 522 -3.16 -16.81 3.58
CA ALA A 522 -1.97 -17.64 3.44
C ALA A 522 -0.81 -16.81 2.84
N LEU A 523 -1.07 -15.98 1.83
CA LEU A 523 -0.09 -15.05 1.28
C LEU A 523 0.43 -14.06 2.35
N ASN A 524 -0.43 -13.50 3.19
CA ASN A 524 -0.03 -12.61 4.28
C ASN A 524 0.93 -13.28 5.27
N ILE A 525 0.59 -14.49 5.72
CA ILE A 525 1.41 -15.27 6.66
C ILE A 525 2.75 -15.64 6.02
N GLN A 526 2.72 -16.15 4.79
CA GLN A 526 3.93 -16.53 4.06
C GLN A 526 4.83 -15.32 3.78
N ARG A 527 4.25 -14.16 3.43
CA ARG A 527 4.97 -12.89 3.24
C ARG A 527 5.61 -12.41 4.53
N GLY A 528 4.94 -12.51 5.67
CA GLY A 528 5.53 -12.22 6.98
C GLY A 528 6.77 -13.06 7.27
N ARG A 529 6.74 -14.35 6.92
CA ARG A 529 7.89 -15.26 7.03
C ARG A 529 9.03 -14.92 6.06
N ASP A 530 8.71 -14.62 4.78
CA ASP A 530 9.70 -14.14 3.78
C ASP A 530 10.39 -12.84 4.19
N HIS A 531 9.63 -11.93 4.81
CA HIS A 531 10.15 -10.67 5.33
C HIS A 531 10.97 -10.83 6.61
N GLY A 532 11.13 -12.06 7.12
CA GLY A 532 11.84 -12.35 8.36
C GLY A 532 11.21 -11.62 9.54
N LEU A 533 9.87 -11.47 9.57
CA LEU A 533 9.20 -10.96 10.75
C LEU A 533 9.34 -11.97 11.90
N PRO A 534 9.75 -11.54 13.10
CA PRO A 534 9.72 -12.42 14.26
C PRO A 534 8.29 -12.81 14.64
N ALA A 535 8.17 -13.80 15.53
CA ALA A 535 6.89 -14.25 16.03
C ALA A 535 6.13 -13.15 16.77
N TYR A 536 4.81 -13.33 16.87
CA TYR A 536 3.87 -12.44 17.53
C TYR A 536 4.35 -11.95 18.91
N ASN A 537 4.90 -12.85 19.74
CA ASN A 537 5.39 -12.52 21.08
C ASN A 537 6.48 -11.41 21.09
N VAL A 538 7.33 -11.34 20.07
CA VAL A 538 8.38 -10.30 20.00
C VAL A 538 7.76 -8.92 19.81
N PHE A 539 6.72 -8.81 18.98
CA PHE A 539 5.99 -7.56 18.78
C PHE A 539 5.11 -7.20 19.98
N ARG A 540 4.47 -8.21 20.59
CA ARG A 540 3.73 -8.08 21.84
C ARG A 540 4.61 -7.45 22.94
N GLN A 541 5.82 -7.99 23.13
CA GLN A 541 6.81 -7.44 24.08
C GLN A 541 7.28 -6.03 23.70
N TRP A 542 7.56 -5.79 22.42
CA TRP A 542 7.94 -4.44 21.96
C TRP A 542 6.83 -3.41 22.24
N CYS A 543 5.57 -3.83 22.18
CA CYS A 543 4.40 -3.04 22.54
C CYS A 543 4.12 -2.95 24.04
N GLY A 544 5.07 -3.36 24.89
CA GLY A 544 4.98 -3.24 26.34
C GLY A 544 4.15 -4.31 27.04
N ARG A 545 3.81 -5.41 26.35
CA ARG A 545 3.02 -6.51 26.92
C ARG A 545 3.90 -7.68 27.35
N PRO A 546 3.55 -8.40 28.42
CA PRO A 546 4.26 -9.62 28.79
C PRO A 546 4.24 -10.64 27.65
N LYS A 547 5.36 -11.36 27.49
CA LYS A 547 5.44 -12.54 26.62
C LYS A 547 4.39 -13.56 27.06
N ALA A 548 3.67 -14.15 26.10
CA ALA A 548 2.82 -15.29 26.39
C ALA A 548 3.68 -16.57 26.47
N GLU A 549 3.62 -17.27 27.59
CA GLU A 549 4.34 -18.52 27.87
C GLU A 549 3.47 -19.76 27.58
N HIS A 550 2.15 -19.59 27.55
CA HIS A 550 1.19 -20.62 27.19
C HIS A 550 -0.03 -20.03 26.45
N PHE A 551 -0.88 -20.89 25.91
CA PHE A 551 -2.05 -20.47 25.13
C PHE A 551 -3.24 -20.02 25.97
N GLY A 552 -3.31 -20.36 27.26
CA GLY A 552 -4.39 -19.91 28.15
C GLY A 552 -4.57 -18.39 28.21
N THR A 553 -5.77 -17.90 28.53
CA THR A 553 -6.12 -16.46 28.56
C THR A 553 -5.92 -15.79 29.93
N TRP A 554 -5.20 -16.46 30.84
CA TRP A 554 -4.85 -15.94 32.18
C TRP A 554 -3.40 -15.44 32.23
N ALA A 555 -2.94 -15.03 33.43
CA ALA A 555 -1.62 -14.44 33.65
C ALA A 555 -0.50 -15.20 32.91
N LEU A 556 0.37 -14.43 32.22
CA LEU A 556 1.46 -14.93 31.35
C LEU A 556 0.99 -15.75 30.12
N GLY A 557 -0.28 -15.72 29.77
CA GLY A 557 -0.80 -16.30 28.54
C GLY A 557 -1.27 -15.29 27.48
N LEU A 558 -2.15 -15.74 26.58
CA LEU A 558 -2.81 -14.96 25.54
C LEU A 558 -3.97 -14.13 26.12
N VAL A 559 -3.68 -13.27 27.12
CA VAL A 559 -4.70 -12.48 27.85
C VAL A 559 -5.49 -11.49 26.97
N ASP A 560 -4.93 -11.12 25.81
CA ASP A 560 -5.56 -10.24 24.83
C ASP A 560 -6.46 -10.99 23.86
N HIS A 561 -6.54 -12.30 23.94
CA HIS A 561 -7.41 -13.15 23.14
C HIS A 561 -8.64 -13.55 23.95
N ASP A 562 -9.73 -13.91 23.27
CA ASP A 562 -10.81 -14.69 23.87
C ASP A 562 -10.41 -16.18 23.92
N GLU A 563 -11.15 -16.97 24.72
CA GLU A 563 -10.85 -18.39 24.93
C GLU A 563 -10.89 -19.21 23.63
N GLN A 564 -11.80 -18.88 22.72
CA GLN A 564 -11.95 -19.60 21.45
C GLN A 564 -10.77 -19.31 20.51
N SER A 565 -10.38 -18.05 20.37
CA SER A 565 -9.24 -17.60 19.58
C SER A 565 -7.93 -18.20 20.13
N ALA A 566 -7.75 -18.19 21.45
CA ALA A 566 -6.62 -18.83 22.13
C ALA A 566 -6.56 -20.35 21.88
N ALA A 567 -7.67 -21.06 22.06
CA ALA A 567 -7.75 -22.50 21.81
C ALA A 567 -7.52 -22.85 20.32
N THR A 568 -8.01 -21.99 19.42
CA THR A 568 -7.79 -22.16 17.97
C THR A 568 -6.30 -22.03 17.64
N LEU A 569 -5.61 -21.02 18.18
CA LEU A 569 -4.16 -20.88 18.01
C LEU A 569 -3.39 -22.06 18.61
N GLN A 570 -3.80 -22.56 19.77
CA GLN A 570 -3.21 -23.74 20.41
C GLN A 570 -3.34 -25.01 19.56
N SER A 571 -4.44 -25.16 18.81
CA SER A 571 -4.68 -26.33 17.97
C SER A 571 -3.74 -26.45 16.76
N ILE A 572 -3.06 -25.37 16.38
CA ILE A 572 -2.24 -25.31 15.15
C ILE A 572 -0.77 -24.92 15.40
N TYR A 573 -0.48 -24.14 16.44
CA TYR A 573 0.88 -23.79 16.85
C TYR A 573 1.32 -24.62 18.06
N ARG A 574 2.59 -25.03 18.07
CA ARG A 574 3.15 -25.87 19.14
C ARG A 574 3.55 -25.04 20.36
N HIS A 575 3.97 -23.79 20.14
CA HIS A 575 4.33 -22.84 21.19
C HIS A 575 3.85 -21.42 20.84
N PRO A 576 3.53 -20.53 21.81
CA PRO A 576 3.16 -19.14 21.51
C PRO A 576 4.22 -18.33 20.73
N ASP A 577 5.50 -18.70 20.85
CA ASP A 577 6.60 -18.13 20.05
C ASP A 577 6.65 -18.63 18.60
N ASP A 578 5.73 -19.51 18.19
CA ASP A 578 5.62 -19.92 16.79
C ASP A 578 4.62 -19.07 16.01
N ILE A 579 3.72 -18.37 16.72
CA ILE A 579 2.57 -17.66 16.15
C ILE A 579 3.07 -16.56 15.20
N ASP A 580 2.61 -16.61 13.95
CA ASP A 580 2.87 -15.55 12.96
C ASP A 580 2.22 -14.23 13.41
N LEU A 581 2.90 -13.09 13.22
CA LEU A 581 2.39 -11.79 13.66
C LEU A 581 0.97 -11.51 13.15
N PHE A 582 0.71 -11.76 11.86
CA PHE A 582 -0.61 -11.53 11.27
C PHE A 582 -1.69 -12.37 11.97
N ALA A 583 -1.47 -13.68 12.10
CA ALA A 583 -2.44 -14.59 12.69
C ALA A 583 -2.68 -14.29 14.18
N GLY A 584 -1.61 -14.04 14.94
CA GLY A 584 -1.68 -13.77 16.37
C GLY A 584 -2.38 -12.44 16.68
N ALA A 585 -1.94 -11.35 16.06
CA ALA A 585 -2.45 -10.03 16.39
C ALA A 585 -3.84 -9.72 15.79
N LEU A 586 -4.20 -10.31 14.64
CA LEU A 586 -5.57 -10.20 14.11
C LEU A 586 -6.59 -10.96 14.98
N SER A 587 -6.13 -11.96 15.74
CA SER A 587 -6.98 -12.75 16.65
C SER A 587 -7.12 -12.13 18.05
N GLU A 588 -6.49 -10.98 18.32
CA GLU A 588 -6.69 -10.26 19.58
C GLU A 588 -8.10 -9.67 19.66
N LYS A 589 -8.64 -9.57 20.88
CA LYS A 589 -9.88 -8.84 21.16
C LYS A 589 -9.71 -7.36 20.84
N ASN A 590 -10.75 -6.78 20.25
CA ASN A 590 -10.82 -5.36 19.98
C ASN A 590 -10.76 -4.53 21.27
N LEU A 591 -10.01 -3.42 21.23
CA LEU A 591 -9.93 -2.47 22.33
C LEU A 591 -11.14 -1.53 22.33
N GLY A 592 -12.17 -1.88 23.10
CA GLY A 592 -13.37 -1.04 23.25
C GLY A 592 -14.06 -0.80 21.91
N THR A 593 -14.07 0.44 21.43
CA THR A 593 -14.67 0.81 20.13
C THR A 593 -13.72 0.66 18.93
N SER A 594 -12.44 0.35 19.17
CA SER A 594 -11.40 0.15 18.15
C SER A 594 -11.70 -1.05 17.25
N LEU A 595 -11.16 -1.05 16.03
CA LEU A 595 -11.23 -2.17 15.09
C LEU A 595 -9.97 -3.04 15.14
N MET A 596 -9.29 -3.09 16.28
CA MET A 596 -8.07 -3.87 16.43
C MET A 596 -7.75 -4.10 17.89
N GLY A 597 -7.04 -5.19 18.13
CA GLY A 597 -6.37 -5.45 19.38
C GLY A 597 -5.13 -4.56 19.58
N PRO A 598 -4.50 -4.69 20.75
CA PRO A 598 -3.45 -3.79 21.16
C PRO A 598 -2.13 -3.90 20.39
N THR A 599 -1.75 -5.06 19.87
CA THR A 599 -0.48 -5.20 19.14
C THR A 599 -0.54 -4.45 17.82
N PHE A 600 -1.62 -4.61 17.06
CA PHE A 600 -1.84 -3.82 15.84
C PHE A 600 -2.06 -2.33 16.15
N SER A 601 -2.81 -1.97 17.19
CA SER A 601 -2.97 -0.58 17.62
C SER A 601 -1.63 0.11 17.90
N CYS A 602 -0.72 -0.60 18.57
CA CYS A 602 0.63 -0.14 18.86
C CYS A 602 1.49 0.05 17.60
N ILE A 603 1.56 -0.95 16.70
CA ILE A 603 2.38 -0.86 15.48
C ILE A 603 1.85 0.22 14.54
N ILE A 604 0.53 0.24 14.31
CA ILE A 604 -0.13 1.20 13.41
C ILE A 604 -0.03 2.61 13.99
N GLY A 605 -0.34 2.80 15.28
CA GLY A 605 -0.22 4.10 15.93
C GLY A 605 1.21 4.64 15.92
N PHE A 606 2.20 3.77 16.11
CA PHE A 606 3.61 4.14 15.98
C PHE A 606 3.96 4.53 14.53
N GLN A 607 3.49 3.80 13.51
CA GLN A 607 3.72 4.19 12.11
C GLN A 607 3.16 5.57 11.81
N PHE A 608 1.88 5.82 12.08
CA PHE A 608 1.26 7.12 11.79
C PHE A 608 1.87 8.26 12.61
N ASN A 609 2.36 8.00 13.83
CA ASN A 609 3.18 8.98 14.54
C ASN A 609 4.43 9.36 13.72
N ARG A 610 5.17 8.39 13.19
CA ARG A 610 6.38 8.67 12.40
C ARG A 610 6.07 9.39 11.09
N LEU A 611 4.94 9.09 10.45
CA LEU A 611 4.50 9.78 9.23
C LEU A 611 4.12 11.25 9.51
N LYS A 612 3.54 11.56 10.68
CA LYS A 612 3.22 12.94 11.06
C LYS A 612 4.45 13.73 11.51
N TYR A 613 5.20 13.20 12.46
CA TYR A 613 6.31 13.92 13.12
C TYR A 613 7.60 13.89 12.28
N GLY A 614 7.76 12.94 11.36
CA GLY A 614 8.91 12.85 10.46
C GLY A 614 8.70 13.53 9.10
N ASP A 615 7.57 14.23 8.89
CA ASP A 615 7.26 14.87 7.62
C ASP A 615 7.44 16.41 7.68
N ARG A 616 8.48 16.90 7.00
CA ARG A 616 8.77 18.34 6.88
C ARG A 616 7.64 19.12 6.21
N PHE A 617 6.85 18.45 5.37
CA PHE A 617 5.74 19.02 4.62
C PHE A 617 4.38 18.72 5.25
N TRP A 618 4.33 18.25 6.52
CA TRP A 618 3.10 18.14 7.29
C TRP A 618 2.32 19.46 7.24
N TYR A 619 1.03 19.40 6.90
CA TYR A 619 0.26 20.58 6.49
C TYR A 619 0.11 21.64 7.58
N GLU A 620 0.28 21.29 8.85
CA GLU A 620 0.18 22.22 9.97
C GLU A 620 1.52 22.89 10.33
N ASN A 621 2.64 22.47 9.72
CA ASN A 621 3.94 23.09 9.97
C ASN A 621 3.97 24.53 9.46
N LYS A 622 4.52 25.43 10.28
CA LYS A 622 4.70 26.84 9.94
C LYS A 622 6.13 27.10 9.49
N PHE A 623 6.47 26.65 8.29
CA PHE A 623 7.81 26.84 7.69
C PHE A 623 7.78 27.84 6.54
N PRO A 624 8.82 28.69 6.37
CA PRO A 624 8.82 29.78 5.38
C PRO A 624 8.57 29.34 3.93
N HIS A 625 9.12 28.21 3.50
CA HIS A 625 9.05 27.76 2.10
C HIS A 625 7.99 26.67 1.86
N THR A 626 7.73 25.82 2.85
CA THR A 626 6.85 24.65 2.68
C THR A 626 5.51 24.76 3.43
N GLY A 627 5.41 25.66 4.41
CA GLY A 627 4.22 25.83 5.25
C GLY A 627 3.09 26.56 4.55
N PHE A 628 1.85 26.18 4.86
CA PHE A 628 0.67 26.96 4.49
C PHE A 628 0.59 28.23 5.36
N THR A 629 -0.22 29.20 4.97
CA THR A 629 -0.59 30.31 5.86
C THR A 629 -1.66 29.87 6.86
N GLU A 630 -1.86 30.64 7.93
CA GLU A 630 -2.89 30.36 8.95
C GLU A 630 -4.29 30.22 8.32
N ASP A 631 -4.68 31.17 7.46
CA ASP A 631 -5.95 31.15 6.73
C ASP A 631 -6.10 29.87 5.88
N GLN A 632 -5.03 29.44 5.20
CA GLN A 632 -5.04 28.22 4.40
C GLN A 632 -5.22 26.97 5.27
N VAL A 633 -4.53 26.87 6.41
CA VAL A 633 -4.68 25.74 7.34
C VAL A 633 -6.10 25.68 7.89
N MET A 634 -6.71 26.83 8.20
CA MET A 634 -8.09 26.90 8.65
C MET A 634 -9.09 26.40 7.60
N GLU A 635 -8.82 26.59 6.31
CA GLU A 635 -9.65 26.05 5.23
C GLU A 635 -9.41 24.55 5.00
N ILE A 636 -8.14 24.08 5.06
CA ILE A 636 -7.81 22.64 4.98
C ILE A 636 -8.53 21.85 6.08
N LYS A 637 -8.59 22.39 7.30
CA LYS A 637 -9.24 21.75 8.46
C LYS A 637 -10.78 21.64 8.34
N LYS A 638 -11.37 22.16 7.26
CA LYS A 638 -12.79 21.96 6.94
C LYS A 638 -13.03 20.77 6.03
N ALA A 639 -11.97 20.18 5.46
CA ALA A 639 -12.08 19.05 4.55
C ALA A 639 -12.65 17.83 5.28
N THR A 640 -13.63 17.17 4.65
CA THR A 640 -14.14 15.88 5.10
C THR A 640 -14.31 14.96 3.91
N MET A 641 -14.26 13.65 4.14
CA MET A 641 -14.45 12.69 3.05
C MET A 641 -15.85 12.81 2.42
N SER A 642 -16.87 13.14 3.21
CA SER A 642 -18.23 13.44 2.73
C SER A 642 -18.29 14.68 1.84
N LYS A 643 -17.53 15.75 2.15
CA LYS A 643 -17.43 16.94 1.30
C LYS A 643 -16.70 16.64 -0.01
N ILE A 644 -15.63 15.83 0.02
CA ILE A 644 -14.97 15.38 -1.21
C ILE A 644 -15.99 14.66 -2.09
N MET A 645 -16.69 13.65 -1.56
CA MET A 645 -17.73 12.91 -2.27
C MET A 645 -18.81 13.83 -2.87
N CYS A 646 -19.38 14.74 -2.07
CA CYS A 646 -20.37 15.70 -2.54
C CYS A 646 -19.86 16.63 -3.65
N SER A 647 -18.57 16.99 -3.64
CA SER A 647 -17.98 17.84 -4.66
C SER A 647 -17.64 17.11 -5.95
N THR A 648 -17.40 15.79 -5.90
CA THR A 648 -16.82 15.02 -7.02
C THR A 648 -17.80 14.11 -7.75
N LEU A 649 -18.94 13.77 -7.14
CA LEU A 649 -19.97 12.96 -7.81
C LEU A 649 -20.96 13.84 -8.57
N VAL A 650 -21.51 13.32 -9.67
CA VAL A 650 -22.44 14.06 -10.54
C VAL A 650 -23.62 14.61 -9.71
N HIS A 651 -23.91 15.91 -9.87
CA HIS A 651 -25.05 16.56 -9.22
C HIS A 651 -26.35 15.79 -9.51
N GLY A 652 -27.02 15.30 -8.45
CA GLY A 652 -28.26 14.53 -8.52
C GLY A 652 -28.10 13.03 -8.27
N ALA A 653 -26.90 12.46 -8.40
CA ALA A 653 -26.64 11.05 -8.07
C ALA A 653 -26.60 10.81 -6.55
N VAL A 654 -26.10 11.79 -5.78
CA VAL A 654 -26.04 11.73 -4.30
C VAL A 654 -26.56 13.04 -3.71
N PRO A 655 -27.89 13.25 -3.63
CA PRO A 655 -28.46 14.50 -3.16
C PRO A 655 -28.31 14.70 -1.64
N VAL A 656 -28.24 13.60 -0.89
CA VAL A 656 -28.07 13.56 0.56
C VAL A 656 -27.03 12.51 0.94
N ILE A 657 -26.22 12.80 1.96
CA ILE A 657 -25.19 11.89 2.45
C ILE A 657 -24.97 12.12 3.95
N GLN A 658 -24.53 11.10 4.67
CA GLN A 658 -24.11 11.24 6.06
C GLN A 658 -22.88 12.16 6.20
N PRO A 659 -22.82 13.03 7.24
CA PRO A 659 -21.66 13.90 7.47
C PRO A 659 -20.34 13.16 7.69
N LEU A 660 -20.33 12.01 8.36
CA LEU A 660 -19.17 11.17 8.59
C LEU A 660 -19.23 9.96 7.66
N LEU A 661 -18.54 10.03 6.52
CA LEU A 661 -18.72 9.07 5.41
C LEU A 661 -18.33 7.63 5.79
N PHE A 662 -17.30 7.48 6.64
CA PHE A 662 -16.81 6.18 7.10
C PHE A 662 -17.79 5.48 8.05
N ARG A 663 -18.70 6.23 8.67
CA ARG A 663 -19.72 5.70 9.57
C ARG A 663 -21.03 5.51 8.83
N ARG A 664 -21.81 4.52 9.25
CA ARG A 664 -23.16 4.28 8.73
C ARG A 664 -24.05 5.48 9.02
N GLN A 665 -25.00 5.76 8.12
CA GLN A 665 -26.03 6.77 8.35
C GLN A 665 -26.93 6.47 9.57
N THR A 666 -26.98 5.20 9.99
CA THR A 666 -27.69 4.74 11.19
C THR A 666 -26.93 5.05 12.49
N ALA A 667 -25.68 5.50 12.42
CA ALA A 667 -24.94 5.91 13.60
C ALA A 667 -25.58 7.16 14.25
N PRO A 668 -25.65 7.24 15.60
CA PRO A 668 -26.24 8.38 16.28
C PRO A 668 -25.65 9.73 15.81
N GLY A 669 -26.50 10.65 15.39
CA GLY A 669 -26.11 11.98 14.91
C GLY A 669 -25.51 12.02 13.50
N ASN A 670 -25.45 10.89 12.77
CA ASN A 670 -24.87 10.80 11.43
C ASN A 670 -25.93 10.69 10.32
N GLY A 671 -27.16 11.17 10.56
CA GLY A 671 -28.24 11.12 9.59
C GLY A 671 -27.92 11.90 8.31
N PRO A 672 -28.40 11.48 7.13
CA PRO A 672 -28.09 12.14 5.87
C PRO A 672 -28.57 13.58 5.81
N ILE A 673 -27.75 14.46 5.23
CA ILE A 673 -28.10 15.85 4.94
C ILE A 673 -27.72 16.21 3.51
N SER A 674 -28.31 17.27 2.96
CA SER A 674 -28.05 17.64 1.56
C SER A 674 -26.60 18.05 1.31
N CYS A 675 -26.05 17.67 0.16
CA CYS A 675 -24.69 18.06 -0.23
C CYS A 675 -24.51 19.59 -0.26
N ASN A 676 -25.53 20.35 -0.69
CA ASN A 676 -25.50 21.82 -0.65
C ASN A 676 -25.36 22.37 0.78
N ARG A 677 -25.91 21.68 1.78
CA ARG A 677 -25.74 22.05 3.19
C ARG A 677 -24.35 21.67 3.69
N LEU A 678 -23.83 20.49 3.32
CA LEU A 678 -22.50 20.02 3.70
C LEU A 678 -21.37 20.90 3.15
N LEU A 679 -21.45 21.24 1.86
CA LEU A 679 -20.46 22.11 1.21
C LEU A 679 -20.59 23.57 1.67
N GLY A 680 -21.76 23.96 2.19
CA GLY A 680 -22.12 25.35 2.44
C GLY A 680 -22.71 25.94 1.16
N ARG A 681 -23.93 26.48 1.24
CA ARG A 681 -24.89 26.73 0.13
C ARG A 681 -24.35 27.36 -1.17
N SER A 682 -23.18 28.01 -1.15
CA SER A 682 -22.53 28.69 -2.28
C SER A 682 -21.15 28.14 -2.64
N SER A 683 -20.63 27.12 -1.94
CA SER A 683 -19.31 26.54 -2.19
C SER A 683 -19.42 25.22 -2.95
N VAL A 684 -18.59 25.08 -3.99
CA VAL A 684 -18.40 23.82 -4.73
C VAL A 684 -17.37 22.93 -4.03
N LEU A 685 -16.38 23.53 -3.35
CA LEU A 685 -15.27 22.80 -2.74
C LEU A 685 -15.54 22.39 -1.29
N GLY A 686 -16.48 23.02 -0.59
CA GLY A 686 -16.67 22.80 0.85
C GLY A 686 -15.68 23.56 1.74
N PHE A 687 -14.83 24.41 1.14
CA PHE A 687 -13.94 25.39 1.78
C PHE A 687 -13.79 26.63 0.88
N ASN A 688 -13.19 27.71 1.38
CA ASN A 688 -12.91 28.94 0.63
C ASN A 688 -11.54 28.88 -0.05
N ILE A 689 -11.48 28.98 -1.38
CA ILE A 689 -10.22 28.94 -2.15
C ILE A 689 -9.39 30.23 -2.06
N GLU A 690 -10.01 31.33 -1.63
CA GLU A 690 -9.40 32.66 -1.68
C GLU A 690 -8.08 32.82 -0.90
N PRO A 691 -7.89 32.22 0.30
CA PRO A 691 -6.58 32.25 0.97
C PRO A 691 -5.44 31.61 0.17
N PHE A 692 -5.73 30.58 -0.63
CA PHE A 692 -4.76 29.95 -1.52
C PHE A 692 -4.46 30.85 -2.72
N ALA A 693 -5.52 31.38 -3.33
CA ALA A 693 -5.40 32.28 -4.47
C ALA A 693 -4.64 33.58 -4.12
N ARG A 694 -4.91 34.17 -2.96
CA ARG A 694 -4.24 35.39 -2.47
C ARG A 694 -2.74 35.17 -2.31
N GLU A 695 -2.35 34.09 -1.66
CA GLU A 695 -0.94 33.74 -1.48
C GLU A 695 -0.24 33.54 -2.83
N LEU A 696 -0.89 32.82 -3.75
CA LEU A 696 -0.33 32.55 -5.07
C LEU A 696 -0.18 33.84 -5.91
N ARG A 697 -1.11 34.81 -5.79
CA ARG A 697 -0.97 36.14 -6.41
C ARG A 697 0.14 36.98 -5.78
N ASN A 698 0.29 36.93 -4.45
CA ASN A 698 1.33 37.70 -3.74
C ASN A 698 2.75 37.33 -4.21
N ILE A 699 2.97 36.06 -4.55
CA ILE A 699 4.24 35.58 -5.07
C ILE A 699 4.31 35.65 -6.61
N GLY A 700 3.37 36.35 -7.26
CA GLY A 700 3.33 36.55 -8.71
C GLY A 700 3.15 35.27 -9.52
N GLY A 701 2.49 34.25 -8.95
CA GLY A 701 2.41 32.92 -9.54
C GLY A 701 3.76 32.20 -9.59
N ARG A 702 4.77 32.66 -8.84
CA ARG A 702 6.09 32.04 -8.80
C ARG A 702 6.38 31.53 -7.39
N ARG A 703 6.50 30.22 -7.27
CA ARG A 703 7.27 29.60 -6.20
C ARG A 703 8.59 29.18 -6.79
N HIS A 704 9.71 29.67 -6.25
CA HIS A 704 11.04 29.50 -6.86
C HIS A 704 11.26 28.03 -7.26
N HIS A 705 11.21 27.79 -8.56
CA HIS A 705 11.86 26.67 -9.21
C HIS A 705 13.23 27.22 -9.57
N PRO A 706 14.34 26.73 -8.99
CA PRO A 706 15.65 27.14 -9.46
C PRO A 706 15.77 26.73 -10.93
N GLU A 707 15.78 27.69 -11.84
CA GLU A 707 16.35 27.53 -13.18
C GLU A 707 17.84 27.27 -12.99
N SER A 708 18.26 26.00 -12.79
CA SER A 708 19.63 25.47 -12.97
C SER A 708 20.01 24.23 -12.14
N SER A 709 19.13 23.60 -11.36
CA SER A 709 19.54 22.41 -10.59
C SER A 709 19.26 21.11 -11.36
N ALA A 710 20.26 20.69 -12.15
CA ALA A 710 20.46 19.39 -12.80
C ALA A 710 19.50 18.26 -12.41
N ASN A 711 18.81 17.63 -13.37
CA ASN A 711 18.39 16.21 -13.40
C ASN A 711 18.08 15.47 -12.07
N TRP A 712 17.61 16.13 -11.00
CA TRP A 712 17.32 15.51 -9.69
C TRP A 712 16.09 14.60 -9.76
N ASN A 713 15.31 14.74 -10.84
CA ASN A 713 14.12 13.95 -11.16
C ASN A 713 14.43 12.79 -12.13
N ASP A 714 15.69 12.60 -12.51
CA ASP A 714 16.11 11.46 -13.30
C ASP A 714 16.46 10.29 -12.37
N PRO A 715 15.69 9.19 -12.35
CA PRO A 715 16.08 7.98 -11.62
C PRO A 715 17.39 7.38 -12.19
N THR A 716 17.85 7.87 -13.35
CA THR A 716 19.07 7.47 -14.06
C THR A 716 20.18 8.51 -13.98
N LEU A 717 20.41 9.13 -12.81
CA LEU A 717 21.77 9.57 -12.43
C LEU A 717 22.73 8.36 -12.29
N SER A 718 22.81 7.57 -13.37
CA SER A 718 24.03 7.01 -13.89
C SER A 718 25.07 8.11 -14.05
N LEU A 719 26.32 7.80 -13.67
CA LEU A 719 27.58 8.14 -14.37
C LEU A 719 28.76 7.69 -13.47
N PRO A 720 29.89 7.20 -13.99
CA PRO A 720 30.21 6.63 -15.29
C PRO A 720 30.51 5.11 -15.20
N GLY A 721 30.54 4.45 -16.36
CA GLY A 721 30.91 3.05 -16.46
C GLY A 721 32.28 2.75 -15.82
N GLN A 722 32.31 1.71 -14.98
CA GLN A 722 33.48 0.85 -14.87
C GLN A 722 33.08 -0.52 -15.40
N THR A 723 33.43 -0.73 -16.67
CA THR A 723 33.63 -2.03 -17.27
C THR A 723 34.58 -2.86 -16.40
N GLY A 724 34.17 -4.09 -16.08
CA GLY A 724 35.07 -5.20 -15.83
C GLY A 724 35.85 -5.17 -14.52
N ALA A 725 35.26 -5.73 -13.46
CA ALA A 725 36.04 -6.51 -12.51
C ALA A 725 35.45 -7.92 -12.50
N GLN A 726 36.11 -8.84 -13.21
CA GLN A 726 35.97 -10.27 -12.95
C GLN A 726 36.30 -10.50 -11.48
N VAL A 727 35.34 -10.99 -10.72
CA VAL A 727 35.58 -11.48 -9.35
C VAL A 727 35.70 -13.00 -9.45
N TYR A 728 36.92 -13.49 -9.20
CA TYR A 728 37.22 -14.88 -8.91
C TYR A 728 36.68 -15.30 -7.54
#